data_AF-A0A0L0BLH2-F1
#
_entry.id   AF-A0A0L0BLH2-F1
#
_cell.length_a   1.000
_cell.length_b   1.000
_cell.length_c   1.000
_cell.angle_alpha   90.00
_cell.angle_beta   90.00
_cell.angle_gamma   90.00
#
_symmetry.space_group_name_H-M   'P 1'
#
loop_
_entity.id
_entity.type
_entity.pdbx_description
1 polymer ?
#
loop_
_entity_poly.entity_id
_entity_poly.type
_entity_poly.pdbx_seq_one_letter_code
_entity_poly.pdbx_strand_id
1 'polypeptide(L)'
;MSNVGGFVIYDCDIGIDDAWGLLMLIKGEQLFRKLSQNVKIDVERERLPDVYKILAITCVQGNTDVDSCAQNALRVLDSVDRLDIPVYKGCNNPILPRSWERTSYFYGVDGFGDISDLPEVVSTLPQTQHAVNVMYSMVCTYPYMVDFILVGPLTNFAMCINMYGDAFLSKVRNIYVMGGNYRGKGNITKCAEFNFMMDPEAAHIVFESVKEHVITVLPWETCVDGDMNLEMDWRINELGKVETKAMQLMNTVECAVYLPKGFVKWIVCDAILVAAYCFQKLAIAKQRLYHATVELNGSHTRGQMVLDHLRKDLENAQIIMDMHKENYKQIISWTDSQSQNRKRSKTKIMSTAGGFVIYDCDVGIDDAWGLLMLIKGEQLFRKLAQNLKIIKERENLPEPYKILAITCVQGNTDVDSCVRNTLRVLDSVDRLDIPVYKGCKNPILPRNWECTRYAYGVDGFGDIFDLPEVTSTSPQTQHAVNAMYSMVCMYPNMIDFILVGPLTNFATCINMYGNEFLSKVRNIYVMGGNYRGKGNLTKCAEFNFMMDPEAAHIVFESVKEHVITVLPWESCVDGEMNLEMDWRINELGKVETKAMQLMNTAEYAVYLPKGLIKWIVCDAILVAAYCFQKLAIAKQRLYHATVELNGTHTRGQMVLDHLRKNRENAKVIMDMHKENYKQIISWTGGLIDDVDMEKWLLAKM
;
A
#
# COMPACT_ATOMS: atom_id res chain seq x y z
N MET A 1 20.59 19.19 38.65
CA MET A 1 19.74 18.41 37.72
C MET A 1 18.57 19.22 37.14
N SER A 2 18.45 20.51 37.45
CA SER A 2 17.21 21.29 37.34
C SER A 2 16.91 21.92 35.97
N ASN A 3 17.18 21.24 34.85
CA ASN A 3 16.94 21.80 33.50
C ASN A 3 16.76 20.72 32.41
N VAL A 4 16.20 19.57 32.77
CA VAL A 4 15.90 18.43 31.88
C VAL A 4 14.39 18.21 31.87
N GLY A 5 13.77 18.23 30.69
CA GLY A 5 12.32 18.08 30.49
C GLY A 5 11.85 16.64 30.30
N GLY A 6 12.75 15.72 29.98
CA GLY A 6 12.43 14.30 29.80
C GLY A 6 13.67 13.40 29.77
N PHE A 7 13.44 12.11 29.64
CA PHE A 7 14.46 11.07 29.58
C PHE A 7 14.21 10.16 28.38
N VAL A 8 15.27 9.57 27.82
CA VAL A 8 15.16 8.63 26.69
C VAL A 8 15.80 7.30 27.04
N ILE A 9 15.12 6.20 26.70
CA ILE A 9 15.72 4.88 26.53
C ILE A 9 15.73 4.55 25.03
N TYR A 10 16.90 4.13 24.53
CA TYR A 10 17.10 3.73 23.14
C TYR A 10 17.24 2.21 23.07
N ASP A 11 16.26 1.53 22.47
CA ASP A 11 16.18 0.07 22.39
C ASP A 11 16.46 -0.40 20.95
N CYS A 12 17.54 -1.16 20.77
CA CYS A 12 18.21 -1.31 19.49
C CYS A 12 18.85 -2.69 19.31
N ASP A 13 19.13 -3.05 18.06
CA ASP A 13 19.78 -4.31 17.64
C ASP A 13 21.12 -4.08 16.92
N ILE A 14 21.57 -2.82 16.87
CA ILE A 14 22.84 -2.28 16.35
C ILE A 14 23.36 -2.96 15.08
N GLY A 15 22.66 -2.67 13.99
CA GLY A 15 23.26 -2.52 12.67
C GLY A 15 23.86 -1.12 12.46
N ILE A 16 24.07 -0.77 11.19
CA ILE A 16 24.66 0.52 10.80
C ILE A 16 23.68 1.69 11.02
N ASP A 17 22.39 1.49 10.81
CA ASP A 17 21.40 2.57 10.96
C ASP A 17 21.05 2.90 12.42
N ASP A 18 21.02 1.92 13.32
CA ASP A 18 20.90 2.20 14.76
C ASP A 18 22.06 3.09 15.24
N ALA A 19 23.28 2.81 14.75
CA ALA A 19 24.47 3.57 15.13
C ALA A 19 24.35 5.04 14.69
N TRP A 20 23.80 5.31 13.51
CA TRP A 20 23.47 6.68 13.08
C TRP A 20 22.35 7.33 13.89
N GLY A 21 21.32 6.56 14.28
CA GLY A 21 20.28 7.02 15.19
C GLY A 21 20.84 7.42 16.56
N LEU A 22 21.66 6.57 17.18
CA LEU A 22 22.32 6.81 18.46
C LEU A 22 23.27 8.03 18.39
N LEU A 23 24.10 8.14 17.34
CA LEU A 23 24.97 9.31 17.13
C LEU A 23 24.16 10.62 16.99
N MET A 24 23.00 10.58 16.32
CA MET A 24 22.11 11.73 16.20
C MET A 24 21.45 12.08 17.54
N LEU A 25 21.01 11.08 18.31
CA LEU A 25 20.38 11.26 19.63
C LEU A 25 21.35 11.90 20.63
N ILE A 26 22.61 11.45 20.63
CA ILE A 26 23.69 12.03 21.47
C ILE A 26 23.96 13.48 21.09
N LYS A 27 24.02 13.81 19.80
CA LYS A 27 24.16 15.20 19.33
C LYS A 27 22.95 16.06 19.67
N GLY A 28 21.74 15.50 19.65
CA GLY A 28 20.50 16.16 20.07
C GLY A 28 20.53 16.56 21.54
N GLU A 29 20.84 15.63 22.45
CA GLU A 29 21.04 15.92 23.89
C GLU A 29 22.01 17.11 24.08
N GLN A 30 23.16 17.07 23.41
CA GLN A 30 24.18 18.13 23.50
C GLN A 30 23.68 19.49 22.96
N LEU A 31 23.00 19.50 21.81
CA LEU A 31 22.49 20.72 21.19
C LEU A 31 21.38 21.36 22.03
N PHE A 32 20.35 20.61 22.43
CA PHE A 32 19.20 21.17 23.14
C PHE A 32 19.60 21.65 24.55
N ARG A 33 20.54 20.95 25.20
CA ARG A 33 21.18 21.41 26.45
C ARG A 33 22.01 22.68 26.27
N LYS A 34 22.63 22.90 25.10
CA LYS A 34 23.34 24.16 24.77
C LYS A 34 22.38 25.30 24.43
N LEU A 35 21.29 25.04 23.69
CA LEU A 35 20.32 26.06 23.31
C LEU A 35 19.54 26.59 24.53
N SER A 36 19.05 25.68 25.38
CA SER A 36 18.31 26.02 26.62
C SER A 36 19.10 26.87 27.63
N GLN A 37 20.44 26.85 27.57
CA GLN A 37 21.31 27.71 28.38
C GLN A 37 21.49 29.13 27.83
N ASN A 38 21.22 29.36 26.54
CA ASN A 38 21.50 30.63 25.86
C ASN A 38 20.24 31.48 25.58
N VAL A 39 19.04 30.88 25.65
CA VAL A 39 17.76 31.53 25.34
C VAL A 39 17.22 32.30 26.56
N LYS A 40 16.93 33.59 26.37
CA LYS A 40 16.63 34.55 27.45
C LYS A 40 15.15 34.93 27.59
N ILE A 41 14.26 34.43 26.73
CA ILE A 41 12.85 34.82 26.66
C ILE A 41 11.98 33.56 26.56
N ASP A 42 10.92 33.45 27.38
CA ASP A 42 10.09 32.25 27.44
C ASP A 42 9.29 31.97 26.16
N VAL A 43 8.92 33.00 25.40
CA VAL A 43 8.25 32.88 24.08
C VAL A 43 9.15 32.20 23.03
N GLU A 44 10.48 32.21 23.22
CA GLU A 44 11.41 31.45 22.37
C GLU A 44 11.55 29.99 22.85
N ARG A 45 11.28 29.70 24.13
CA ARG A 45 11.36 28.34 24.69
C ARG A 45 10.29 27.40 24.15
N GLU A 46 9.05 27.87 23.97
CA GLU A 46 7.94 27.10 23.36
C GLU A 46 8.22 26.64 21.91
N ARG A 47 9.27 27.18 21.28
CA ARG A 47 9.69 26.85 19.90
C ARG A 47 10.85 25.86 19.83
N LEU A 48 11.48 25.54 20.96
CA LEU A 48 12.62 24.61 21.03
C LEU A 48 12.13 23.18 21.31
N PRO A 49 12.89 22.14 20.87
CA PRO A 49 12.67 20.77 21.32
C PRO A 49 12.94 20.61 22.82
N ASP A 50 12.28 19.62 23.44
CA ASP A 50 12.50 19.24 24.83
C ASP A 50 13.97 18.89 25.09
N VAL A 51 14.52 19.39 26.19
CA VAL A 51 15.85 18.99 26.66
C VAL A 51 15.75 17.64 27.35
N TYR A 52 16.05 16.56 26.63
CA TYR A 52 16.12 15.22 27.22
C TYR A 52 17.54 14.86 27.71
N LYS A 53 17.62 13.80 28.54
CA LYS A 53 18.86 13.03 28.78
C LYS A 53 18.65 11.56 28.38
N ILE A 54 19.63 10.95 27.72
CA ILE A 54 19.67 9.50 27.50
C ILE A 54 19.97 8.79 28.83
N LEU A 55 19.09 7.89 29.27
CA LEU A 55 19.27 7.11 30.51
C LEU A 55 20.03 5.81 30.29
N ALA A 56 19.76 5.13 29.19
CA ALA A 56 20.31 3.81 28.88
C ALA A 56 20.22 3.51 27.38
N ILE A 57 21.13 2.64 26.93
CA ILE A 57 20.95 1.85 25.71
C ILE A 57 20.53 0.44 26.12
N THR A 58 19.51 -0.10 25.48
CA THR A 58 19.03 -1.48 25.71
C THR A 58 19.14 -2.27 24.41
N CYS A 59 19.66 -3.50 24.50
CA CYS A 59 19.98 -4.32 23.34
C CYS A 59 18.97 -5.47 23.17
N VAL A 60 18.54 -5.74 21.94
CA VAL A 60 17.60 -6.81 21.58
C VAL A 60 18.13 -7.63 20.41
N GLN A 61 17.69 -8.89 20.28
CA GLN A 61 18.07 -9.75 19.15
C GLN A 61 17.39 -9.24 17.87
N GLY A 62 18.17 -8.76 16.91
CA GLY A 62 17.67 -8.33 15.61
C GLY A 62 18.69 -8.52 14.48
N ASN A 63 19.30 -7.42 14.04
CA ASN A 63 20.35 -7.30 13.05
C ASN A 63 21.53 -8.23 13.38
N THR A 64 21.96 -8.25 14.64
CA THR A 64 22.90 -9.24 15.18
C THR A 64 22.32 -9.93 16.45
N ASP A 65 23.13 -10.64 17.22
CA ASP A 65 22.81 -11.16 18.54
C ASP A 65 22.99 -10.09 19.64
N VAL A 66 22.47 -10.32 20.85
CA VAL A 66 22.47 -9.30 21.92
C VAL A 66 23.87 -9.00 22.47
N ASP A 67 24.81 -9.94 22.41
CA ASP A 67 26.19 -9.75 22.87
C ASP A 67 26.99 -8.89 21.87
N SER A 68 26.89 -9.20 20.58
CA SER A 68 27.46 -8.40 19.49
C SER A 68 26.85 -7.00 19.43
N CYS A 69 25.51 -6.90 19.52
CA CYS A 69 24.78 -5.62 19.60
C CYS A 69 25.28 -4.75 20.77
N ALA A 70 25.49 -5.34 21.96
CA ALA A 70 25.95 -4.58 23.12
C ALA A 70 27.41 -4.11 22.98
N GLN A 71 28.28 -4.88 22.32
CA GLN A 71 29.62 -4.40 21.97
C GLN A 71 29.58 -3.27 20.93
N ASN A 72 28.71 -3.36 19.93
CA ASN A 72 28.57 -2.30 18.92
C ASN A 72 28.01 -1.00 19.51
N ALA A 73 27.03 -1.08 20.42
CA ALA A 73 26.57 0.08 21.19
C ALA A 73 27.72 0.75 21.95
N LEU A 74 28.57 -0.04 22.63
CA LEU A 74 29.75 0.47 23.33
C LEU A 74 30.79 1.11 22.38
N ARG A 75 31.03 0.51 21.20
CA ARG A 75 31.89 1.08 20.14
C ARG A 75 31.40 2.45 19.68
N VAL A 76 30.09 2.60 19.46
CA VAL A 76 29.47 3.89 19.09
C VAL A 76 29.63 4.91 20.23
N LEU A 77 29.38 4.52 21.48
CA LEU A 77 29.52 5.39 22.64
C LEU A 77 30.96 5.87 22.88
N ASP A 78 31.97 5.00 22.75
CA ASP A 78 33.39 5.41 22.85
C ASP A 78 33.79 6.36 21.72
N SER A 79 33.23 6.16 20.52
CA SER A 79 33.49 7.02 19.35
C SER A 79 33.02 8.49 19.50
N VAL A 80 32.25 8.78 20.55
CA VAL A 80 31.81 10.14 20.94
C VAL A 80 32.05 10.45 22.43
N ASP A 81 32.91 9.66 23.09
CA ASP A 81 33.29 9.82 24.49
C ASP A 81 32.09 9.83 25.49
N ARG A 82 31.05 9.01 25.21
CA ARG A 82 29.78 8.89 25.98
C ARG A 82 29.61 7.56 26.73
N LEU A 83 30.69 6.95 27.20
CA LEU A 83 30.64 5.75 28.06
C LEU A 83 30.02 6.02 29.46
N ASP A 84 29.51 7.23 29.74
CA ASP A 84 28.61 7.52 30.87
C ASP A 84 27.18 7.00 30.67
N ILE A 85 26.80 6.61 29.44
CA ILE A 85 25.51 6.00 29.15
C ILE A 85 25.63 4.46 29.33
N PRO A 86 24.89 3.85 30.28
CA PRO A 86 24.94 2.41 30.49
C PRO A 86 24.25 1.62 29.37
N VAL A 87 24.88 0.52 28.96
CA VAL A 87 24.36 -0.44 27.97
C VAL A 87 23.89 -1.71 28.69
N TYR A 88 22.67 -2.18 28.39
CA TYR A 88 22.06 -3.35 29.02
C TYR A 88 21.64 -4.40 27.99
N LYS A 89 21.97 -5.68 28.25
CA LYS A 89 21.55 -6.81 27.40
C LYS A 89 20.10 -7.22 27.71
N GLY A 90 19.29 -7.39 26.66
CA GLY A 90 17.89 -7.80 26.73
C GLY A 90 17.62 -9.16 26.09
N CYS A 91 16.42 -9.30 25.52
CA CYS A 91 15.89 -10.55 25.00
C CYS A 91 16.73 -11.08 23.82
N ASN A 92 17.42 -12.20 24.05
CA ASN A 92 18.30 -12.85 23.07
C ASN A 92 17.55 -13.79 22.09
N ASN A 93 16.21 -13.82 22.16
CA ASN A 93 15.29 -14.51 21.26
C ASN A 93 13.95 -13.76 21.21
N PRO A 94 13.18 -13.84 20.11
CA PRO A 94 11.79 -13.37 20.05
C PRO A 94 10.85 -14.19 20.97
N ILE A 95 9.65 -13.67 21.24
CA ILE A 95 8.66 -14.28 22.15
C ILE A 95 8.28 -15.71 21.72
N LEU A 96 8.08 -15.95 20.42
CA LEU A 96 7.92 -17.29 19.86
C LEU A 96 9.09 -17.61 18.89
N PRO A 97 9.56 -18.88 18.85
CA PRO A 97 10.54 -19.31 17.85
C PRO A 97 10.05 -19.03 16.42
N ARG A 98 10.91 -18.40 15.61
CA ARG A 98 10.58 -18.05 14.22
C ARG A 98 10.27 -19.31 13.39
N SER A 99 9.18 -19.25 12.65
CA SER A 99 8.77 -20.27 11.67
C SER A 99 9.56 -20.21 10.34
N TRP A 100 10.66 -19.46 10.30
CA TRP A 100 11.45 -19.18 9.10
C TRP A 100 12.93 -19.04 9.45
N GLU A 101 13.81 -19.54 8.58
CA GLU A 101 15.26 -19.45 8.76
C GLU A 101 15.80 -18.12 8.23
N ARG A 102 16.68 -17.48 9.00
CA ARG A 102 17.38 -16.26 8.58
C ARG A 102 18.50 -16.60 7.60
N THR A 103 18.19 -16.58 6.30
CA THR A 103 19.13 -16.92 5.23
C THR A 103 20.17 -15.83 4.90
N SER A 104 20.10 -14.65 5.53
CA SER A 104 21.12 -13.61 5.35
C SER A 104 21.21 -12.64 6.52
N TYR A 105 22.41 -12.11 6.74
CA TYR A 105 22.73 -11.07 7.71
C TYR A 105 23.13 -9.82 6.94
N PHE A 106 22.28 -8.78 6.97
CA PHE A 106 22.46 -7.64 6.07
C PHE A 106 23.70 -6.80 6.41
N TYR A 107 24.01 -6.65 7.70
CA TYR A 107 25.17 -5.92 8.23
C TYR A 107 26.36 -6.81 8.62
N GLY A 108 26.43 -8.05 8.12
CA GLY A 108 27.35 -9.06 8.66
C GLY A 108 26.78 -9.74 9.91
N VAL A 109 27.42 -10.82 10.35
CA VAL A 109 26.98 -11.59 11.54
C VAL A 109 27.15 -10.76 12.80
N ASP A 110 28.26 -10.02 12.94
CA ASP A 110 28.55 -9.13 14.06
C ASP A 110 27.74 -7.81 14.05
N GLY A 111 26.99 -7.52 12.98
CA GLY A 111 26.23 -6.28 12.79
C GLY A 111 27.02 -5.06 12.29
N PHE A 112 28.36 -5.15 12.19
CA PHE A 112 29.27 -4.07 11.76
C PHE A 112 30.22 -4.49 10.60
N GLY A 113 29.87 -5.54 9.87
CA GLY A 113 30.50 -5.96 8.62
C GLY A 113 31.52 -7.10 8.75
N ASP A 114 31.52 -7.82 9.87
CA ASP A 114 32.42 -8.92 10.21
C ASP A 114 33.92 -8.52 10.12
N ILE A 115 34.23 -7.31 10.59
CA ILE A 115 35.56 -6.69 10.50
C ILE A 115 36.40 -7.06 11.72
N SER A 116 37.50 -7.80 11.51
CA SER A 116 38.38 -8.29 12.58
C SER A 116 39.05 -7.20 13.42
N ASP A 117 39.31 -6.05 12.82
CA ASP A 117 40.19 -5.00 13.37
C ASP A 117 39.39 -3.78 13.90
N LEU A 118 38.12 -3.99 14.28
CA LEU A 118 37.29 -2.95 14.91
C LEU A 118 37.82 -2.57 16.31
N PRO A 119 37.66 -1.30 16.76
CA PRO A 119 38.04 -0.88 18.10
C PRO A 119 37.46 -1.78 19.20
N GLU A 120 38.33 -2.24 20.10
CA GLU A 120 37.97 -3.05 21.27
C GLU A 120 37.70 -2.13 22.47
N VAL A 121 36.49 -2.17 23.02
CA VAL A 121 36.10 -1.31 24.17
C VAL A 121 36.47 -1.99 25.49
N VAL A 122 37.77 -2.19 25.70
CA VAL A 122 38.35 -2.96 26.82
C VAL A 122 37.98 -2.39 28.21
N SER A 123 37.64 -1.10 28.29
CA SER A 123 37.42 -0.38 29.55
C SER A 123 36.04 -0.58 30.18
N THR A 124 35.02 -0.96 29.40
CA THR A 124 33.61 -0.88 29.81
C THR A 124 32.84 -2.09 29.29
N LEU A 125 32.23 -2.86 30.19
CA LEU A 125 31.37 -4.00 29.84
C LEU A 125 29.88 -3.61 29.89
N PRO A 126 29.00 -4.32 29.15
CA PRO A 126 27.57 -4.22 29.34
C PRO A 126 27.17 -4.54 30.78
N GLN A 127 26.16 -3.84 31.28
CA GLN A 127 25.67 -3.99 32.65
C GLN A 127 25.02 -5.37 32.87
N THR A 128 25.12 -5.89 34.09
CA THR A 128 24.67 -7.25 34.45
C THR A 128 23.16 -7.40 34.63
N GLN A 129 22.41 -6.30 34.64
CA GLN A 129 20.95 -6.30 34.74
C GLN A 129 20.31 -6.50 33.37
N HIS A 130 19.24 -7.30 33.29
CA HIS A 130 18.51 -7.53 32.04
C HIS A 130 17.68 -6.28 31.65
N ALA A 131 17.74 -5.88 30.37
CA ALA A 131 17.13 -4.65 29.86
C ALA A 131 15.66 -4.44 30.30
N VAL A 132 14.82 -5.47 30.15
CA VAL A 132 13.39 -5.45 30.56
C VAL A 132 13.18 -4.98 32.01
N ASN A 133 13.98 -5.49 32.94
CA ASN A 133 13.88 -5.14 34.36
C ASN A 133 14.32 -3.68 34.60
N VAL A 134 15.27 -3.21 33.79
CA VAL A 134 15.85 -1.86 33.89
C VAL A 134 14.91 -0.82 33.28
N MET A 135 14.28 -1.10 32.14
CA MET A 135 13.21 -0.28 31.56
C MET A 135 12.11 -0.03 32.61
N TYR A 136 11.61 -1.09 33.25
CA TYR A 136 10.61 -0.99 34.32
C TYR A 136 11.10 -0.18 35.54
N SER A 137 12.33 -0.43 35.99
CA SER A 137 12.96 0.32 37.09
C SER A 137 13.09 1.82 36.76
N MET A 138 13.46 2.16 35.53
CA MET A 138 13.62 3.54 35.08
C MET A 138 12.29 4.29 34.97
N VAL A 139 11.21 3.68 34.44
CA VAL A 139 9.88 4.32 34.47
C VAL A 139 9.29 4.39 35.88
N CYS A 140 9.65 3.48 36.79
CA CYS A 140 9.30 3.59 38.20
C CYS A 140 10.06 4.71 38.93
N THR A 141 11.30 5.01 38.50
CA THR A 141 12.13 6.09 39.06
C THR A 141 11.75 7.47 38.49
N TYR A 142 11.37 7.52 37.22
CA TYR A 142 11.03 8.75 36.48
C TYR A 142 9.66 8.62 35.77
N PRO A 143 8.56 8.41 36.53
CA PRO A 143 7.25 8.17 35.93
C PRO A 143 6.75 9.38 35.14
N TYR A 144 6.12 9.12 34.00
CA TYR A 144 5.66 10.12 33.03
C TYR A 144 6.77 10.97 32.40
N MET A 145 8.05 10.60 32.59
CA MET A 145 9.20 11.36 32.06
C MET A 145 10.05 10.59 31.03
N VAL A 146 9.85 9.28 30.85
CA VAL A 146 10.66 8.45 29.94
C VAL A 146 9.97 8.25 28.59
N ASP A 147 10.58 8.80 27.54
CA ASP A 147 10.30 8.46 26.15
C ASP A 147 11.07 7.20 25.75
N PHE A 148 10.44 6.31 24.98
CA PHE A 148 11.10 5.14 24.39
C PHE A 148 11.28 5.34 22.89
N ILE A 149 12.50 5.11 22.41
CA ILE A 149 12.83 5.05 20.99
C ILE A 149 13.25 3.62 20.69
N LEU A 150 12.34 2.87 20.05
CA LEU A 150 12.45 1.45 19.76
C LEU A 150 12.80 1.29 18.27
N VAL A 151 14.04 0.92 17.99
CA VAL A 151 14.57 0.83 16.60
C VAL A 151 14.88 -0.60 16.18
N GLY A 152 14.89 -1.55 17.12
CA GLY A 152 14.94 -2.98 16.84
C GLY A 152 13.60 -3.71 17.05
N PRO A 153 13.60 -5.05 16.96
CA PRO A 153 12.43 -5.87 17.25
C PRO A 153 11.85 -5.63 18.64
N LEU A 154 10.53 -5.48 18.74
CA LEU A 154 9.83 -4.92 19.91
C LEU A 154 9.80 -5.83 21.16
N THR A 155 10.59 -6.92 21.18
CA THR A 155 10.60 -7.98 22.20
C THR A 155 10.85 -7.44 23.62
N ASN A 156 11.84 -6.56 23.82
CA ASN A 156 12.12 -5.99 25.15
C ASN A 156 10.92 -5.21 25.70
N PHE A 157 10.29 -4.37 24.88
CA PHE A 157 9.14 -3.57 25.29
C PHE A 157 7.87 -4.42 25.49
N ALA A 158 7.61 -5.39 24.62
CA ALA A 158 6.52 -6.36 24.78
C ALA A 158 6.70 -7.24 26.03
N MET A 159 7.93 -7.60 26.39
CA MET A 159 8.20 -8.31 27.66
C MET A 159 8.01 -7.43 28.89
N CYS A 160 8.24 -6.11 28.80
CA CYS A 160 7.84 -5.18 29.88
C CYS A 160 6.32 -5.16 30.06
N ILE A 161 5.55 -5.16 28.97
CA ILE A 161 4.09 -5.26 29.00
C ILE A 161 3.65 -6.61 29.61
N ASN A 162 4.21 -7.73 29.16
CA ASN A 162 3.84 -9.06 29.66
C ASN A 162 4.18 -9.27 31.15
N MET A 163 5.27 -8.67 31.65
CA MET A 163 5.72 -8.84 33.04
C MET A 163 5.08 -7.85 34.03
N TYR A 164 4.68 -6.66 33.57
CA TYR A 164 4.28 -5.55 34.45
C TYR A 164 2.96 -4.86 34.05
N GLY A 165 2.46 -5.07 32.83
CA GLY A 165 1.19 -4.53 32.32
C GLY A 165 1.05 -3.02 32.51
N ASP A 166 -0.11 -2.60 33.00
CA ASP A 166 -0.43 -1.19 33.29
C ASP A 166 0.55 -0.57 34.29
N ALA A 167 1.18 -1.35 35.18
CA ALA A 167 2.19 -0.82 36.09
C ALA A 167 3.47 -0.34 35.37
N PHE A 168 3.72 -0.81 34.14
CA PHE A 168 4.72 -0.23 33.24
C PHE A 168 4.10 0.85 32.34
N LEU A 169 3.04 0.52 31.60
CA LEU A 169 2.48 1.40 30.56
C LEU A 169 1.99 2.76 31.09
N SER A 170 1.39 2.80 32.29
CA SER A 170 0.97 4.05 32.94
C SER A 170 2.10 5.03 33.24
N LYS A 171 3.38 4.62 33.17
CA LYS A 171 4.55 5.45 33.55
C LYS A 171 5.41 5.86 32.35
N VAL A 172 5.12 5.34 31.17
CA VAL A 172 5.76 5.76 29.90
C VAL A 172 5.29 7.19 29.55
N ARG A 173 6.16 8.00 28.92
CA ARG A 173 5.80 9.35 28.45
C ARG A 173 5.38 9.36 26.97
N ASN A 174 6.20 8.77 26.10
CA ASN A 174 5.90 8.58 24.67
C ASN A 174 6.56 7.29 24.16
N ILE A 175 6.06 6.75 23.05
CA ILE A 175 6.59 5.56 22.38
C ILE A 175 6.84 5.90 20.91
N TYR A 176 8.08 5.74 20.45
CA TYR A 176 8.53 5.92 19.08
C TYR A 176 9.06 4.58 18.54
N VAL A 177 8.61 4.15 17.37
CA VAL A 177 8.94 2.85 16.75
C VAL A 177 9.48 3.05 15.34
N MET A 178 10.63 2.44 15.03
CA MET A 178 11.02 2.17 13.64
C MET A 178 10.56 0.75 13.29
N GLY A 179 9.75 0.65 12.24
CA GLY A 179 9.34 -0.64 11.71
C GLY A 179 7.89 -0.66 11.25
N GLY A 180 7.48 -1.84 10.79
CA GLY A 180 6.17 -2.05 10.17
C GLY A 180 6.04 -1.30 8.84
N ASN A 181 4.83 -1.31 8.31
CA ASN A 181 4.51 -0.72 7.01
C ASN A 181 3.09 -0.16 6.94
N TYR A 182 2.85 0.81 6.06
CA TYR A 182 1.54 1.46 5.90
C TYR A 182 0.92 1.24 4.52
N ARG A 183 1.61 0.52 3.64
CA ARG A 183 1.16 0.07 2.32
C ARG A 183 1.30 -1.43 2.13
N GLY A 184 1.55 -2.20 3.21
CA GLY A 184 1.83 -3.63 3.15
C GLY A 184 3.09 -3.98 2.34
N LYS A 185 4.05 -3.05 2.21
CA LYS A 185 5.30 -3.28 1.47
C LYS A 185 6.38 -3.80 2.43
N GLY A 186 6.84 -5.03 2.21
CA GLY A 186 7.91 -5.63 3.01
C GLY A 186 9.33 -5.25 2.57
N ASN A 187 10.31 -5.64 3.41
CA ASN A 187 11.74 -5.69 3.08
C ASN A 187 12.36 -7.09 3.32
N ILE A 188 11.73 -7.93 4.17
CA ILE A 188 12.16 -9.30 4.48
C ILE A 188 11.24 -10.37 3.87
N THR A 189 9.91 -10.17 3.93
CA THR A 189 8.90 -10.95 3.18
C THR A 189 8.22 -10.07 2.12
N LYS A 190 7.20 -10.58 1.40
CA LYS A 190 6.41 -9.76 0.47
C LYS A 190 5.79 -8.54 1.19
N CYS A 191 5.27 -8.76 2.41
CA CYS A 191 4.44 -7.80 3.15
C CYS A 191 4.90 -7.46 4.58
N ALA A 192 5.97 -8.05 5.10
CA ALA A 192 6.51 -7.73 6.42
C ALA A 192 7.79 -6.89 6.35
N GLU A 193 7.89 -5.94 7.26
CA GLU A 193 9.11 -5.21 7.58
C GLU A 193 9.97 -6.04 8.57
N PHE A 194 11.28 -5.83 8.60
CA PHE A 194 12.28 -6.60 9.35
C PHE A 194 11.97 -6.67 10.85
N ASN A 195 11.88 -5.55 11.56
CA ASN A 195 11.64 -5.53 13.00
C ASN A 195 10.32 -6.24 13.37
N PHE A 196 9.28 -6.01 12.58
CA PHE A 196 7.96 -6.64 12.78
C PHE A 196 7.93 -8.13 12.39
N MET A 197 8.80 -8.59 11.48
CA MET A 197 8.92 -10.02 11.10
C MET A 197 9.82 -10.83 12.03
N MET A 198 10.76 -10.15 12.69
CA MET A 198 11.68 -10.76 13.65
C MET A 198 10.95 -11.20 14.92
N ASP A 199 9.98 -10.40 15.39
CA ASP A 199 9.05 -10.79 16.46
C ASP A 199 7.62 -10.24 16.21
N PRO A 200 6.81 -10.92 15.37
CA PRO A 200 5.44 -10.49 15.07
C PRO A 200 4.53 -10.48 16.30
N GLU A 201 4.72 -11.43 17.22
CA GLU A 201 3.98 -11.52 18.47
C GLU A 201 4.30 -10.34 19.40
N ALA A 202 5.56 -9.93 19.55
CA ALA A 202 5.90 -8.72 20.29
C ALA A 202 5.25 -7.48 19.67
N ALA A 203 5.32 -7.33 18.35
CA ALA A 203 4.70 -6.19 17.67
C ALA A 203 3.17 -6.17 17.86
N HIS A 204 2.50 -7.33 17.76
CA HIS A 204 1.07 -7.47 18.08
C HIS A 204 0.76 -7.09 19.53
N ILE A 205 1.53 -7.59 20.51
CA ILE A 205 1.35 -7.29 21.93
C ILE A 205 1.46 -5.79 22.22
N VAL A 206 2.43 -5.09 21.61
CA VAL A 206 2.58 -3.64 21.81
C VAL A 206 1.36 -2.88 21.27
N PHE A 207 0.92 -3.16 20.04
CA PHE A 207 -0.18 -2.40 19.41
C PHE A 207 -1.55 -2.71 20.01
N GLU A 208 -1.80 -3.93 20.50
CA GLU A 208 -3.06 -4.30 21.17
C GLU A 208 -3.11 -3.89 22.66
N SER A 209 -1.97 -3.70 23.32
CA SER A 209 -1.92 -3.37 24.76
C SER A 209 -1.78 -1.87 25.05
N VAL A 210 -1.12 -1.11 24.17
CA VAL A 210 -0.96 0.34 24.34
C VAL A 210 -2.27 1.05 23.97
N LYS A 211 -3.05 1.42 25.01
CA LYS A 211 -4.40 2.02 24.86
C LYS A 211 -4.52 3.46 25.36
N GLU A 212 -3.67 3.88 26.30
CA GLU A 212 -3.66 5.24 26.85
C GLU A 212 -2.68 6.18 26.12
N HIS A 213 -1.80 5.64 25.28
CA HIS A 213 -0.81 6.38 24.49
C HIS A 213 -1.03 6.15 23.00
N VAL A 214 -0.56 7.09 22.17
CA VAL A 214 -0.47 6.91 20.71
C VAL A 214 0.97 6.57 20.34
N ILE A 215 1.19 5.40 19.74
CA ILE A 215 2.51 4.97 19.25
C ILE A 215 2.88 5.81 18.02
N THR A 216 4.00 6.52 18.05
CA THR A 216 4.52 7.20 16.85
C THR A 216 5.39 6.24 16.04
N VAL A 217 5.00 5.97 14.79
CA VAL A 217 5.64 4.93 13.96
C VAL A 217 6.29 5.56 12.74
N LEU A 218 7.57 5.25 12.52
CA LEU A 218 8.23 5.41 11.22
C LEU A 218 8.19 4.07 10.45
N PRO A 219 7.23 3.89 9.51
CA PRO A 219 7.13 2.70 8.70
C PRO A 219 8.18 2.67 7.58
N TRP A 220 8.54 1.47 7.14
CA TRP A 220 9.53 1.23 6.08
C TRP A 220 9.34 2.08 4.84
N GLU A 221 8.10 2.26 4.34
CA GLU A 221 7.90 2.98 3.08
C GLU A 221 8.31 4.45 3.16
N THR A 222 8.27 5.08 4.34
CA THR A 222 8.69 6.47 4.53
C THR A 222 10.22 6.64 4.42
N CYS A 223 10.99 5.58 4.68
CA CYS A 223 12.45 5.58 4.48
C CYS A 223 12.86 5.45 3.00
N VAL A 224 12.05 4.76 2.18
CA VAL A 224 12.49 4.31 0.84
C VAL A 224 11.63 4.74 -0.36
N ASP A 225 10.34 5.06 -0.18
CA ASP A 225 9.52 5.70 -1.22
C ASP A 225 9.84 7.21 -1.29
N GLY A 226 9.41 7.86 -2.38
CA GLY A 226 9.64 9.29 -2.58
C GLY A 226 11.14 9.64 -2.65
N ASP A 227 11.44 10.90 -2.34
CA ASP A 227 12.77 11.46 -2.49
C ASP A 227 13.66 11.33 -1.23
N MET A 228 13.19 10.72 -0.13
CA MET A 228 13.93 10.66 1.15
C MET A 228 15.32 10.03 1.07
N ASN A 229 15.52 9.13 0.11
CA ASN A 229 16.80 8.49 -0.18
C ASN A 229 17.92 9.52 -0.44
N LEU A 230 19.05 9.41 0.29
CA LEU A 230 20.27 10.15 0.01
C LEU A 230 21.16 9.34 -0.96
N GLU A 231 22.02 10.01 -1.74
CA GLU A 231 22.95 9.32 -2.64
C GLU A 231 24.21 8.91 -1.87
N MET A 232 24.69 7.69 -2.08
CA MET A 232 25.91 7.18 -1.44
C MET A 232 27.14 8.02 -1.79
N ASP A 233 27.18 8.57 -3.01
CA ASP A 233 28.20 9.53 -3.45
C ASP A 233 28.30 10.73 -2.51
N TRP A 234 27.18 11.27 -2.02
CA TRP A 234 27.15 12.39 -1.07
C TRP A 234 27.54 11.95 0.35
N ARG A 235 27.08 10.77 0.79
CA ARG A 235 27.47 10.20 2.10
C ARG A 235 28.98 10.02 2.21
N ILE A 236 29.61 9.45 1.19
CA ILE A 236 31.06 9.20 1.17
C ILE A 236 31.81 10.52 0.98
N ASN A 237 31.47 11.30 -0.05
CA ASN A 237 32.29 12.44 -0.43
C ASN A 237 32.04 13.68 0.42
N GLU A 238 30.87 13.93 0.99
CA GLU A 238 30.64 15.13 1.81
C GLU A 238 30.65 14.82 3.31
N LEU A 239 29.75 13.94 3.77
CA LEU A 239 29.67 13.60 5.19
C LEU A 239 30.90 12.80 5.66
N GLY A 240 31.44 11.91 4.82
CA GLY A 240 32.59 11.06 5.13
C GLY A 240 33.93 11.77 5.31
N LYS A 241 34.05 13.05 4.90
CA LYS A 241 35.25 13.88 5.11
C LYS A 241 35.38 14.40 6.56
N VAL A 242 34.37 14.25 7.42
CA VAL A 242 34.38 14.83 8.77
C VAL A 242 35.35 14.08 9.70
N GLU A 243 36.44 14.74 10.09
CA GLU A 243 37.50 14.16 10.92
C GLU A 243 37.08 13.95 12.38
N THR A 244 36.41 12.83 12.67
CA THR A 244 36.02 12.39 14.03
C THR A 244 36.11 10.87 14.18
N LYS A 245 36.37 10.38 15.41
CA LYS A 245 36.32 8.93 15.75
C LYS A 245 35.05 8.27 15.20
N ALA A 246 33.88 8.87 15.47
CA ALA A 246 32.58 8.38 15.01
C ALA A 246 32.49 8.26 13.49
N MET A 247 32.93 9.27 12.73
CA MET A 247 32.93 9.18 11.26
C MET A 247 33.93 8.15 10.74
N GLN A 248 35.08 7.97 11.40
CA GLN A 248 36.04 6.92 11.05
C GLN A 248 35.41 5.53 11.25
N LEU A 249 34.72 5.29 12.36
CA LEU A 249 33.95 4.07 12.61
C LEU A 249 32.87 3.86 11.54
N MET A 250 31.99 4.84 11.32
CA MET A 250 30.89 4.70 10.36
C MET A 250 31.39 4.55 8.90
N ASN A 251 32.44 5.27 8.49
CA ASN A 251 33.10 5.06 7.20
C ASN A 251 33.66 3.63 7.07
N THR A 252 34.19 3.05 8.15
CA THR A 252 34.80 1.70 8.12
C THR A 252 33.73 0.62 7.92
N VAL A 253 32.68 0.63 8.73
CA VAL A 253 31.60 -0.39 8.66
C VAL A 253 30.78 -0.25 7.37
N GLU A 254 30.50 0.98 6.91
CA GLU A 254 29.77 1.20 5.66
C GLU A 254 30.59 0.85 4.42
N CYS A 255 31.91 1.05 4.43
CA CYS A 255 32.79 0.57 3.37
C CYS A 255 32.77 -0.96 3.25
N ALA A 256 32.73 -1.69 4.38
CA ALA A 256 32.63 -3.15 4.35
C ALA A 256 31.24 -3.65 3.90
N VAL A 257 30.15 -3.04 4.38
CA VAL A 257 28.79 -3.54 4.14
C VAL A 257 28.20 -3.07 2.80
N TYR A 258 28.37 -1.80 2.42
CA TYR A 258 27.63 -1.21 1.30
C TYR A 258 28.40 -1.20 -0.03
N LEU A 259 29.72 -0.98 -0.02
CA LEU A 259 30.51 -0.92 -1.26
C LEU A 259 30.55 -2.26 -2.03
N PRO A 260 30.77 -3.43 -1.41
CA PRO A 260 30.78 -4.71 -2.14
C PRO A 260 29.42 -5.09 -2.75
N LYS A 261 28.34 -4.48 -2.25
CA LYS A 261 26.96 -4.67 -2.73
C LYS A 261 26.52 -3.61 -3.74
N GLY A 262 27.35 -2.61 -4.05
CA GLY A 262 27.08 -1.59 -5.06
C GLY A 262 25.94 -0.62 -4.72
N PHE A 263 25.70 -0.33 -3.44
CA PHE A 263 24.62 0.58 -3.03
C PHE A 263 24.90 2.03 -3.46
N VAL A 264 24.11 2.53 -4.42
CA VAL A 264 24.11 3.95 -4.84
C VAL A 264 23.23 4.85 -3.96
N LYS A 265 22.37 4.26 -3.14
CA LYS A 265 21.51 4.95 -2.16
C LYS A 265 22.02 4.68 -0.76
N TRP A 266 22.11 5.74 0.05
CA TRP A 266 22.31 5.66 1.48
C TRP A 266 20.96 5.85 2.17
N ILE A 267 20.58 4.88 3.00
CA ILE A 267 19.29 4.79 3.69
C ILE A 267 19.64 4.34 5.11
N VAL A 268 19.30 5.16 6.09
CA VAL A 268 19.56 4.88 7.52
C VAL A 268 18.29 5.14 8.31
N CYS A 269 17.51 4.08 8.55
CA CYS A 269 16.10 4.19 8.95
C CYS A 269 15.94 4.85 10.33
N ASP A 270 16.75 4.42 11.28
CA ASP A 270 16.61 4.80 12.69
C ASP A 270 17.03 6.23 12.93
N ALA A 271 17.99 6.71 12.14
CA ALA A 271 18.35 8.12 12.07
C ALA A 271 17.20 9.00 11.53
N ILE A 272 16.30 8.48 10.68
CA ILE A 272 15.09 9.20 10.26
C ILE A 272 14.08 9.26 11.42
N LEU A 273 13.94 8.19 12.23
CA LEU A 273 13.08 8.21 13.43
C LEU A 273 13.63 9.18 14.48
N VAL A 274 14.94 9.14 14.77
CA VAL A 274 15.58 10.06 15.72
C VAL A 274 15.50 11.51 15.24
N ALA A 275 15.57 11.76 13.92
CA ALA A 275 15.29 13.09 13.37
C ALA A 275 13.82 13.51 13.58
N ALA A 276 12.87 12.59 13.41
CA ALA A 276 11.45 12.84 13.68
C ALA A 276 11.17 13.10 15.18
N TYR A 277 11.87 12.41 16.09
CA TYR A 277 11.82 12.67 17.53
C TYR A 277 12.42 14.05 17.88
N CYS A 278 13.68 14.27 17.51
CA CYS A 278 14.43 15.47 17.89
C CYS A 278 13.90 16.76 17.23
N PHE A 279 13.31 16.65 16.05
CA PHE A 279 12.95 17.80 15.20
C PHE A 279 11.55 17.67 14.59
N GLN A 280 10.58 17.08 15.30
CA GLN A 280 9.22 16.75 14.81
C GLN A 280 8.60 17.82 13.88
N LYS A 281 8.57 19.09 14.34
CA LYS A 281 7.99 20.25 13.61
C LYS A 281 8.75 20.68 12.34
N LEU A 282 9.95 20.16 12.09
CA LEU A 282 10.82 20.47 10.95
C LEU A 282 11.07 19.25 10.05
N ALA A 283 11.16 18.05 10.63
CA ALA A 283 11.51 16.83 9.92
C ALA A 283 10.29 16.11 9.33
N ILE A 284 9.15 16.10 10.02
CA ILE A 284 7.93 15.43 9.54
C ILE A 284 7.19 16.34 8.55
N ALA A 285 7.06 15.89 7.30
CA ALA A 285 6.26 16.58 6.29
C ALA A 285 4.79 16.14 6.33
N LYS A 286 4.52 14.88 6.71
CA LYS A 286 3.17 14.33 6.81
C LYS A 286 3.10 13.18 7.81
N GLN A 287 2.10 13.24 8.67
CA GLN A 287 1.73 12.13 9.55
C GLN A 287 0.21 12.02 9.67
N ARG A 288 -0.30 10.85 10.06
CA ARG A 288 -1.74 10.63 10.26
C ARG A 288 -2.00 9.56 11.31
N LEU A 289 -2.99 9.82 12.17
CA LEU A 289 -3.51 8.84 13.13
C LEU A 289 -4.29 7.72 12.42
N TYR A 290 -4.13 6.49 12.91
CA TYR A 290 -4.86 5.28 12.52
C TYR A 290 -5.06 4.40 13.76
N HIS A 291 -6.05 3.50 13.70
CA HIS A 291 -5.94 2.25 14.45
C HIS A 291 -5.05 1.28 13.66
N ALA A 292 -4.11 0.63 14.33
CA ALA A 292 -3.11 -0.26 13.76
C ALA A 292 -2.98 -1.54 14.61
N THR A 293 -2.83 -2.68 13.94
CA THR A 293 -2.56 -4.00 14.53
C THR A 293 -1.54 -4.76 13.67
N VAL A 294 -1.21 -6.00 14.01
CA VAL A 294 -0.22 -6.83 13.30
C VAL A 294 -0.85 -8.18 12.91
N GLU A 295 -0.68 -8.56 11.65
CA GLU A 295 -1.12 -9.86 11.14
C GLU A 295 -0.17 -10.99 11.59
N LEU A 296 -0.73 -12.06 12.15
CA LEU A 296 0.03 -13.20 12.68
C LEU A 296 -0.15 -14.50 11.88
N ASN A 297 -1.26 -14.67 11.15
CA ASN A 297 -1.67 -15.96 10.57
C ASN A 297 -1.58 -16.02 9.03
N GLY A 298 -1.48 -14.86 8.37
CA GLY A 298 -1.42 -14.77 6.91
C GLY A 298 -0.20 -15.45 6.29
N SER A 299 -0.42 -16.28 5.27
CA SER A 299 0.61 -17.08 4.60
C SER A 299 1.57 -16.26 3.73
N HIS A 300 1.23 -15.03 3.42
CA HIS A 300 2.04 -14.04 2.72
C HIS A 300 2.18 -12.73 3.50
N THR A 301 1.31 -12.50 4.50
CA THR A 301 1.17 -11.25 5.24
C THR A 301 1.48 -11.31 6.75
N ARG A 302 1.85 -12.47 7.34
CA ARG A 302 2.39 -12.52 8.71
C ARG A 302 3.53 -11.51 8.88
N GLY A 303 3.48 -10.69 9.93
CA GLY A 303 4.42 -9.58 10.18
C GLY A 303 4.07 -8.26 9.46
N GLN A 304 2.97 -8.20 8.70
CA GLN A 304 2.45 -6.96 8.14
C GLN A 304 1.77 -6.12 9.23
N MET A 305 2.02 -4.81 9.27
CA MET A 305 1.21 -3.87 10.05
C MET A 305 -0.07 -3.55 9.28
N VAL A 306 -1.21 -3.73 9.94
CA VAL A 306 -2.55 -3.60 9.35
C VAL A 306 -3.23 -2.36 9.92
N LEU A 307 -3.52 -1.40 9.04
CA LEU A 307 -4.19 -0.15 9.40
C LEU A 307 -5.70 -0.23 9.16
N ASP A 308 -6.50 0.28 10.08
CA ASP A 308 -7.93 0.46 9.84
C ASP A 308 -8.18 1.69 8.93
N HIS A 309 -8.33 1.39 7.64
CA HIS A 309 -8.76 2.36 6.64
C HIS A 309 -10.27 2.66 6.69
N LEU A 310 -11.07 1.83 7.39
CA LEU A 310 -12.54 1.97 7.49
C LEU A 310 -12.98 2.86 8.67
N ARG A 311 -12.08 3.17 9.62
CA ARG A 311 -12.33 4.02 10.80
C ARG A 311 -13.48 3.53 11.68
N LYS A 312 -13.47 2.22 11.95
CA LYS A 312 -14.33 1.53 12.92
C LYS A 312 -13.69 1.49 14.31
N ASP A 313 -12.37 1.34 14.37
CA ASP A 313 -11.63 1.11 15.62
C ASP A 313 -10.95 2.40 16.13
N LEU A 314 -10.68 2.45 17.44
CA LEU A 314 -10.03 3.61 18.08
C LEU A 314 -8.54 3.72 17.73
N GLU A 315 -8.11 4.94 17.42
CA GLU A 315 -6.79 5.26 16.87
C GLU A 315 -5.69 5.13 17.95
N ASN A 316 -4.75 4.20 17.76
CA ASN A 316 -3.63 3.89 18.67
C ASN A 316 -2.24 4.24 18.08
N ALA A 317 -2.15 4.60 16.79
CA ALA A 317 -0.87 4.83 16.12
C ALA A 317 -0.84 6.12 15.26
N GLN A 318 0.21 6.92 15.41
CA GLN A 318 0.55 8.08 14.59
C GLN A 318 1.59 7.66 13.55
N ILE A 319 1.13 7.40 12.32
CA ILE A 319 2.00 6.93 11.24
C ILE A 319 2.66 8.13 10.56
N ILE A 320 3.99 8.18 10.58
CA ILE A 320 4.78 9.15 9.81
C ILE A 320 4.78 8.70 8.35
N MET A 321 4.12 9.45 7.48
CA MET A 321 3.87 9.07 6.08
C MET A 321 4.86 9.72 5.09
N ASP A 322 5.45 10.85 5.46
CA ASP A 322 6.38 11.63 4.63
C ASP A 322 7.28 12.54 5.49
N MET A 323 8.49 12.82 5.00
CA MET A 323 9.55 13.52 5.73
C MET A 323 10.21 14.59 4.83
N HIS A 324 10.59 15.72 5.39
CA HIS A 324 11.23 16.81 4.65
C HIS A 324 12.70 16.47 4.33
N LYS A 325 12.94 15.87 3.17
CA LYS A 325 14.28 15.40 2.71
C LYS A 325 15.41 16.39 2.97
N GLU A 326 15.31 17.64 2.51
CA GLU A 326 16.42 18.60 2.66
C GLU A 326 16.61 19.03 4.13
N ASN A 327 15.53 19.13 4.92
CA ASN A 327 15.64 19.38 6.37
C ASN A 327 16.31 18.19 7.07
N TYR A 328 15.93 16.95 6.72
CA TYR A 328 16.57 15.73 7.23
C TYR A 328 18.06 15.66 6.83
N LYS A 329 18.38 15.99 5.58
CA LYS A 329 19.75 16.06 5.07
C LYS A 329 20.58 17.09 5.84
N GLN A 330 20.03 18.28 6.11
CA GLN A 330 20.65 19.29 6.96
C GLN A 330 20.81 18.82 8.41
N ILE A 331 19.82 18.12 8.97
CA ILE A 331 19.87 17.55 10.34
C ILE A 331 20.99 16.50 10.47
N ILE A 332 21.21 15.65 9.45
CA ILE A 332 22.25 14.62 9.49
C ILE A 332 23.64 15.12 9.03
N SER A 333 23.72 16.26 8.32
CA SER A 333 25.00 16.85 7.88
C SER A 333 25.57 17.93 8.82
N TRP A 334 24.71 18.81 9.36
CA TRP A 334 25.05 20.05 10.07
C TRP A 334 25.96 21.06 9.33
N THR A 335 26.15 20.90 8.01
CA THR A 335 26.48 21.95 7.01
C THR A 335 25.93 21.56 5.62
N ASP A 336 25.74 22.50 4.69
CA ASP A 336 25.06 22.31 3.39
C ASP A 336 25.84 23.09 2.29
N SER A 337 25.67 23.00 0.95
CA SER A 337 24.55 22.59 0.09
C SER A 337 25.04 22.39 -1.38
N GLN A 338 24.31 21.93 -2.41
CA GLN A 338 22.88 21.60 -2.60
C GLN A 338 22.68 20.23 -3.33
N SER A 339 22.53 20.25 -4.67
CA SER A 339 21.96 19.23 -5.58
C SER A 339 22.45 19.51 -7.03
N GLN A 340 22.18 18.78 -8.15
CA GLN A 340 21.01 17.99 -8.60
C GLN A 340 21.30 16.88 -9.65
N ASN A 341 20.44 15.85 -9.63
CA ASN A 341 19.76 15.13 -10.74
C ASN A 341 20.49 14.39 -11.90
N ARG A 342 20.05 13.14 -12.13
CA ARG A 342 20.28 12.28 -13.31
C ARG A 342 19.12 12.36 -14.33
N LYS A 343 19.33 11.88 -15.58
CA LYS A 343 18.25 11.53 -16.54
C LYS A 343 18.55 10.18 -17.22
N ARG A 344 17.50 9.40 -17.53
CA ARG A 344 17.56 8.24 -18.46
C ARG A 344 16.26 8.15 -19.29
N SER A 345 16.39 7.64 -20.51
CA SER A 345 15.29 7.51 -21.49
C SER A 345 14.53 6.18 -21.35
N LYS A 346 13.38 6.07 -22.01
CA LYS A 346 12.60 4.84 -22.20
C LYS A 346 12.41 4.54 -23.69
N THR A 347 12.35 3.26 -24.04
CA THR A 347 11.97 2.79 -25.39
C THR A 347 10.54 2.23 -25.37
N LYS A 348 9.83 2.36 -26.48
CA LYS A 348 8.44 1.92 -26.71
C LYS A 348 8.43 0.83 -27.79
N ILE A 349 7.58 -0.19 -27.66
CA ILE A 349 7.25 -1.15 -28.73
C ILE A 349 5.71 -1.29 -28.77
N MET A 350 5.16 -1.62 -29.94
CA MET A 350 3.73 -1.84 -30.17
C MET A 350 3.51 -3.09 -31.06
N SER A 351 2.31 -3.65 -30.97
CA SER A 351 1.67 -4.50 -31.98
C SER A 351 0.16 -4.20 -32.00
N THR A 352 -0.56 -4.67 -33.01
CA THR A 352 -1.95 -4.26 -33.30
C THR A 352 -2.79 -5.38 -33.92
N ALA A 353 -4.04 -5.54 -33.49
CA ALA A 353 -5.18 -5.97 -34.31
C ALA A 353 -6.45 -6.04 -33.42
N GLY A 354 -7.52 -5.34 -33.79
CA GLY A 354 -8.79 -5.33 -33.04
C GLY A 354 -9.45 -6.70 -32.87
N GLY A 355 -10.26 -6.86 -31.82
CA GLY A 355 -10.77 -8.17 -31.37
C GLY A 355 -12.19 -8.15 -30.78
N PHE A 356 -12.44 -9.05 -29.84
CA PHE A 356 -13.71 -9.28 -29.18
C PHE A 356 -13.60 -9.00 -27.67
N VAL A 357 -14.73 -8.71 -27.01
CA VAL A 357 -14.81 -8.46 -25.56
C VAL A 357 -15.93 -9.29 -24.95
N ILE A 358 -15.65 -9.90 -23.79
CA ILE A 358 -16.66 -10.38 -22.83
C ILE A 358 -16.56 -9.51 -21.57
N TYR A 359 -17.70 -9.03 -21.09
CA TYR A 359 -17.83 -8.21 -19.88
C TYR A 359 -18.47 -9.05 -18.77
N ASP A 360 -17.75 -9.26 -17.67
CA ASP A 360 -18.17 -10.14 -16.55
C ASP A 360 -18.42 -9.29 -15.31
N CYS A 361 -19.69 -9.20 -14.90
CA CYS A 361 -20.19 -8.16 -13.99
C CYS A 361 -21.12 -8.72 -12.92
N ASP A 362 -21.18 -8.04 -11.77
CA ASP A 362 -22.12 -8.35 -10.68
C ASP A 362 -23.29 -7.34 -10.57
N VAL A 363 -23.16 -6.22 -11.28
CA VAL A 363 -24.14 -5.16 -11.50
C VAL A 363 -24.60 -4.48 -10.20
N GLY A 364 -23.64 -3.73 -9.65
CA GLY A 364 -23.91 -2.43 -9.05
C GLY A 364 -24.11 -1.31 -10.08
N ILE A 365 -24.08 -0.08 -9.58
CA ILE A 365 -24.23 1.15 -10.39
C ILE A 365 -22.97 1.44 -11.22
N ASP A 366 -21.79 1.03 -10.75
CA ASP A 366 -20.51 1.24 -11.42
C ASP A 366 -20.26 0.28 -12.59
N ASP A 367 -20.69 -0.99 -12.51
CA ASP A 367 -20.74 -1.88 -13.69
C ASP A 367 -21.58 -1.27 -14.81
N ALA A 368 -22.72 -0.66 -14.48
CA ALA A 368 -23.61 -0.07 -15.46
C ALA A 368 -22.94 1.09 -16.22
N TRP A 369 -22.19 1.96 -15.52
CA TRP A 369 -21.37 2.99 -16.16
C TRP A 369 -20.22 2.42 -17.01
N GLY A 370 -19.62 1.31 -16.57
CA GLY A 370 -18.62 0.59 -17.37
C GLY A 370 -19.21 0.01 -18.65
N LEU A 371 -20.36 -0.65 -18.57
CA LEU A 371 -21.08 -1.22 -19.71
C LEU A 371 -21.52 -0.15 -20.71
N LEU A 372 -22.08 0.97 -20.23
CA LEU A 372 -22.43 2.11 -21.08
C LEU A 372 -21.21 2.67 -21.85
N MET A 373 -20.06 2.80 -21.18
CA MET A 373 -18.82 3.24 -21.82
C MET A 373 -18.32 2.25 -22.87
N LEU A 374 -18.40 0.94 -22.59
CA LEU A 374 -17.99 -0.13 -23.50
C LEU A 374 -18.87 -0.17 -24.77
N ILE A 375 -20.18 0.04 -24.60
CA ILE A 375 -21.14 0.10 -25.72
C ILE A 375 -20.87 1.31 -26.62
N LYS A 376 -20.61 2.49 -26.04
CA LYS A 376 -20.29 3.71 -26.82
C LYS A 376 -18.92 3.60 -27.49
N GLY A 377 -17.96 2.93 -26.84
CA GLY A 377 -16.63 2.63 -27.40
C GLY A 377 -16.69 1.70 -28.61
N GLU A 378 -17.50 0.63 -28.55
CA GLU A 378 -17.75 -0.28 -29.68
C GLU A 378 -18.20 0.49 -30.93
N GLN A 379 -19.07 1.49 -30.77
CA GLN A 379 -19.59 2.30 -31.87
C GLN A 379 -18.54 3.30 -32.40
N LEU A 380 -17.96 4.12 -31.52
CA LEU A 380 -16.99 5.16 -31.90
C LEU A 380 -15.74 4.59 -32.55
N PHE A 381 -15.15 3.53 -31.99
CA PHE A 381 -13.88 3.01 -32.50
C PHE A 381 -14.03 2.30 -33.85
N ARG A 382 -15.21 1.73 -34.14
CA ARG A 382 -15.55 1.24 -35.49
C ARG A 382 -15.66 2.37 -36.51
N LYS A 383 -16.36 3.45 -36.16
CA LYS A 383 -16.49 4.65 -37.02
C LYS A 383 -15.10 5.21 -37.37
N LEU A 384 -14.25 5.43 -36.36
CA LEU A 384 -12.86 5.87 -36.54
C LEU A 384 -12.06 4.91 -37.45
N ALA A 385 -12.15 3.60 -37.21
CA ALA A 385 -11.43 2.58 -37.98
C ALA A 385 -11.90 2.45 -39.44
N GLN A 386 -13.13 2.89 -39.77
CA GLN A 386 -13.67 2.95 -41.14
C GLN A 386 -13.29 4.26 -41.87
N ASN A 387 -13.27 5.39 -41.15
CA ASN A 387 -12.89 6.69 -41.68
C ASN A 387 -11.40 6.76 -42.03
N LEU A 388 -10.54 6.24 -41.15
CA LEU A 388 -9.08 6.40 -41.21
C LEU A 388 -8.43 5.35 -42.14
N LYS A 389 -8.63 5.54 -43.45
CA LYS A 389 -8.14 4.66 -44.52
C LYS A 389 -6.64 4.72 -44.81
N ILE A 390 -5.85 5.50 -44.05
CA ILE A 390 -4.39 5.59 -44.21
C ILE A 390 -3.71 5.12 -42.93
N ILE A 391 -2.83 4.12 -43.08
CA ILE A 391 -2.40 3.22 -41.98
C ILE A 391 -1.53 3.90 -40.90
N LYS A 392 -0.99 5.10 -41.15
CA LYS A 392 -0.01 5.77 -40.26
C LYS A 392 -0.57 6.27 -38.91
N GLU A 393 -1.85 6.65 -38.84
CA GLU A 393 -2.43 7.26 -37.64
C GLU A 393 -2.93 6.23 -36.61
N ARG A 394 -2.93 4.94 -36.97
CA ARG A 394 -3.38 3.86 -36.08
C ARG A 394 -2.52 3.65 -34.83
N GLU A 395 -1.31 4.19 -34.76
CA GLU A 395 -0.45 3.96 -33.60
C GLU A 395 -1.09 4.43 -32.28
N ASN A 396 -1.78 5.57 -32.24
CA ASN A 396 -2.29 6.13 -30.98
C ASN A 396 -3.81 6.03 -30.78
N LEU A 397 -4.54 5.48 -31.76
CA LEU A 397 -5.98 5.18 -31.63
C LEU A 397 -6.26 4.02 -30.64
N PRO A 398 -7.42 4.04 -29.97
CA PRO A 398 -8.06 2.84 -29.46
C PRO A 398 -8.28 1.77 -30.55
N GLU A 399 -8.16 0.48 -30.18
CA GLU A 399 -8.50 -0.59 -31.11
C GLU A 399 -10.03 -0.77 -31.22
N PRO A 400 -10.58 -0.98 -32.44
CA PRO A 400 -11.98 -1.34 -32.59
C PRO A 400 -12.23 -2.78 -32.09
N TYR A 401 -13.36 -2.99 -31.41
CA TYR A 401 -13.76 -4.31 -30.91
C TYR A 401 -15.21 -4.68 -31.24
N LYS A 402 -15.63 -5.86 -30.77
CA LYS A 402 -17.05 -6.26 -30.65
C LYS A 402 -17.33 -6.83 -29.27
N ILE A 403 -18.40 -6.37 -28.63
CA ILE A 403 -18.94 -7.05 -27.44
C ILE A 403 -19.62 -8.34 -27.93
N LEU A 404 -19.16 -9.49 -27.44
CA LEU A 404 -19.75 -10.79 -27.76
C LEU A 404 -20.87 -11.18 -26.79
N ALA A 405 -20.69 -10.89 -25.51
CA ALA A 405 -21.59 -11.29 -24.45
C ALA A 405 -21.38 -10.44 -23.19
N ILE A 406 -22.43 -10.33 -22.39
CA ILE A 406 -22.35 -9.96 -20.97
C ILE A 406 -22.54 -11.22 -20.14
N THR A 407 -21.72 -11.42 -19.13
CA THR A 407 -21.80 -12.55 -18.20
C THR A 407 -22.03 -12.05 -16.78
N CYS A 408 -23.05 -12.60 -16.11
CA CYS A 408 -23.47 -12.16 -14.78
C CYS A 408 -22.89 -13.09 -13.71
N VAL A 409 -22.38 -12.53 -12.61
CA VAL A 409 -21.89 -13.27 -11.44
C VAL A 409 -22.59 -12.79 -10.16
N GLN A 410 -22.55 -13.56 -9.08
CA GLN A 410 -22.96 -13.06 -7.76
C GLN A 410 -21.91 -12.09 -7.21
N GLY A 411 -22.36 -10.95 -6.67
CA GLY A 411 -21.48 -9.98 -6.02
C GLY A 411 -22.28 -8.93 -5.25
N ASN A 412 -22.28 -7.67 -5.70
CA ASN A 412 -23.11 -6.56 -5.19
C ASN A 412 -24.56 -6.96 -4.91
N THR A 413 -25.15 -7.75 -5.80
CA THR A 413 -26.48 -8.36 -5.65
C THR A 413 -26.45 -9.85 -5.98
N ASP A 414 -27.61 -10.51 -5.94
CA ASP A 414 -27.77 -11.89 -6.39
C ASP A 414 -27.77 -11.99 -7.92
N VAL A 415 -27.36 -13.13 -8.47
CA VAL A 415 -27.15 -13.29 -9.91
C VAL A 415 -28.43 -13.21 -10.76
N ASP A 416 -29.64 -13.38 -10.20
CA ASP A 416 -30.90 -13.13 -10.91
C ASP A 416 -31.22 -11.63 -10.98
N SER A 417 -30.95 -10.87 -9.91
CA SER A 417 -31.06 -9.39 -9.90
C SER A 417 -30.00 -8.74 -10.80
N CYS A 418 -28.76 -9.23 -10.79
CA CYS A 418 -27.69 -8.84 -11.71
C CYS A 418 -28.11 -8.97 -13.19
N VAL A 419 -28.71 -10.10 -13.58
CA VAL A 419 -29.24 -10.31 -14.94
C VAL A 419 -30.35 -9.30 -15.28
N ARG A 420 -31.30 -9.06 -14.37
CA ARG A 420 -32.39 -8.08 -14.59
C ARG A 420 -31.85 -6.67 -14.80
N ASN A 421 -30.87 -6.24 -14.00
CA ASN A 421 -30.27 -4.92 -14.13
C ASN A 421 -29.37 -4.80 -15.37
N THR A 422 -28.65 -5.86 -15.75
CA THR A 422 -27.93 -5.92 -17.04
C THR A 422 -28.88 -5.63 -18.20
N LEU A 423 -30.04 -6.29 -18.23
CA LEU A 423 -31.05 -6.09 -19.28
C LEU A 423 -31.63 -4.67 -19.26
N ARG A 424 -31.90 -4.08 -18.08
CA ARG A 424 -32.33 -2.68 -17.92
C ARG A 424 -31.31 -1.70 -18.54
N VAL A 425 -30.02 -1.90 -18.29
CA VAL A 425 -28.95 -1.07 -18.89
C VAL A 425 -28.91 -1.22 -20.40
N LEU A 426 -29.00 -2.44 -20.93
CA LEU A 426 -29.01 -2.69 -22.39
C LEU A 426 -30.24 -2.10 -23.09
N ASP A 427 -31.44 -2.19 -22.51
CA ASP A 427 -32.67 -1.57 -23.06
C ASP A 427 -32.58 -0.04 -23.07
N SER A 428 -31.94 0.55 -22.05
CA SER A 428 -31.74 2.00 -21.93
C SER A 428 -30.86 2.61 -23.04
N VAL A 429 -30.15 1.79 -23.81
CA VAL A 429 -29.37 2.18 -25.00
C VAL A 429 -29.73 1.38 -26.26
N ASP A 430 -30.88 0.69 -26.25
CA ASP A 430 -31.40 -0.10 -27.37
C ASP A 430 -30.42 -1.19 -27.90
N ARG A 431 -29.64 -1.81 -26.98
CA ARG A 431 -28.61 -2.84 -27.25
C ARG A 431 -28.97 -4.24 -26.75
N LEU A 432 -30.24 -4.62 -26.82
CA LEU A 432 -30.71 -5.98 -26.51
C LEU A 432 -30.27 -7.05 -27.55
N ASP A 433 -29.46 -6.67 -28.55
CA ASP A 433 -28.72 -7.59 -29.43
C ASP A 433 -27.53 -8.27 -28.74
N ILE A 434 -27.03 -7.72 -27.63
CA ILE A 434 -25.93 -8.30 -26.86
C ILE A 434 -26.48 -9.42 -25.96
N PRO A 435 -26.03 -10.68 -26.10
CA PRO A 435 -26.55 -11.78 -25.30
C PRO A 435 -26.02 -11.72 -23.87
N VAL A 436 -26.94 -11.81 -22.91
CA VAL A 436 -26.67 -11.86 -21.46
C VAL A 436 -26.72 -13.33 -20.98
N TYR A 437 -25.71 -13.77 -20.24
CA TYR A 437 -25.59 -15.14 -19.73
C TYR A 437 -25.54 -15.16 -18.20
N LYS A 438 -26.36 -16.00 -17.58
CA LYS A 438 -26.36 -16.21 -16.13
C LYS A 438 -25.19 -17.11 -15.71
N GLY A 439 -24.39 -16.66 -14.76
CA GLY A 439 -23.22 -17.38 -14.24
C GLY A 439 -23.36 -17.82 -12.77
N CYS A 440 -22.22 -17.96 -12.11
CA CYS A 440 -22.09 -18.56 -10.79
C CYS A 440 -22.89 -17.79 -9.71
N LYS A 441 -23.83 -18.50 -9.06
CA LYS A 441 -24.67 -17.96 -7.96
C LYS A 441 -23.95 -17.86 -6.61
N ASN A 442 -22.89 -18.63 -6.42
CA ASN A 442 -22.12 -18.70 -5.17
C ASN A 442 -20.63 -18.60 -5.49
N PRO A 443 -19.80 -18.08 -4.55
CA PRO A 443 -18.34 -18.18 -4.65
C PRO A 443 -17.83 -19.62 -4.60
N ILE A 444 -16.57 -19.85 -4.96
CA ILE A 444 -15.94 -21.18 -5.05
C ILE A 444 -15.98 -21.93 -3.71
N LEU A 445 -15.71 -21.24 -2.59
CA LEU A 445 -15.93 -21.77 -1.25
C LEU A 445 -17.03 -20.97 -0.52
N PRO A 446 -17.88 -21.62 0.30
CA PRO A 446 -18.85 -20.91 1.14
C PRO A 446 -18.16 -19.91 2.09
N ARG A 447 -18.66 -18.67 2.09
CA ARG A 447 -18.20 -17.63 3.02
C ARG A 447 -18.59 -17.96 4.45
N ASN A 448 -17.68 -17.72 5.39
CA ASN A 448 -17.90 -17.79 6.84
C ASN A 448 -18.37 -16.44 7.44
N TRP A 449 -18.85 -15.52 6.60
CA TRP A 449 -19.28 -14.17 6.95
C TRP A 449 -20.41 -13.72 6.01
N GLU A 450 -21.30 -12.84 6.50
CA GLU A 450 -22.42 -12.31 5.72
C GLU A 450 -22.14 -10.89 5.21
N CYS A 451 -22.54 -10.60 3.97
CA CYS A 451 -22.38 -9.26 3.40
C CYS A 451 -23.50 -8.33 3.88
N THR A 452 -23.26 -7.67 5.01
CA THR A 452 -24.17 -6.68 5.64
C THR A 452 -24.08 -5.29 5.02
N ARG A 453 -23.26 -5.09 3.97
CA ARG A 453 -23.08 -3.83 3.24
C ARG A 453 -23.46 -3.99 1.77
N TYR A 454 -24.74 -3.87 1.47
CA TYR A 454 -25.23 -3.65 0.12
C TYR A 454 -24.83 -2.24 -0.34
N ALA A 455 -23.82 -2.14 -1.20
CA ALA A 455 -23.31 -0.86 -1.70
C ALA A 455 -24.39 -0.06 -2.44
N TYR A 456 -25.26 -0.77 -3.17
CA TYR A 456 -26.25 -0.21 -4.09
C TYR A 456 -27.70 -0.69 -3.81
N GLY A 457 -28.01 -1.06 -2.57
CA GLY A 457 -29.28 -1.72 -2.24
C GLY A 457 -29.22 -3.24 -2.49
N VAL A 458 -30.22 -3.97 -1.98
CA VAL A 458 -30.28 -5.44 -2.07
C VAL A 458 -30.42 -5.90 -3.52
N ASP A 459 -31.20 -5.18 -4.33
CA ASP A 459 -31.33 -5.42 -5.78
C ASP A 459 -30.14 -4.91 -6.62
N GLY A 460 -29.17 -4.20 -6.02
CA GLY A 460 -28.03 -3.58 -6.70
C GLY A 460 -28.31 -2.26 -7.42
N PHE A 461 -29.57 -1.80 -7.47
CA PHE A 461 -30.03 -0.63 -8.23
C PHE A 461 -30.88 0.36 -7.39
N GLY A 462 -30.75 0.30 -6.06
CA GLY A 462 -31.35 1.22 -5.10
C GLY A 462 -32.63 0.73 -4.43
N ASP A 463 -32.99 -0.55 -4.57
CA ASP A 463 -34.23 -1.16 -4.08
C ASP A 463 -35.50 -0.45 -4.59
N ILE A 464 -35.47 0.00 -5.85
CA ILE A 464 -36.50 0.84 -6.47
C ILE A 464 -37.54 -0.04 -7.17
N PHE A 465 -38.72 -0.15 -6.54
CA PHE A 465 -39.83 -0.99 -7.01
C PHE A 465 -40.32 -0.67 -8.43
N ASP A 466 -40.33 0.60 -8.84
CA ASP A 466 -40.90 1.06 -10.12
C ASP A 466 -39.88 1.12 -11.28
N LEU A 467 -38.69 0.52 -11.15
CA LEU A 467 -37.72 0.44 -12.25
C LEU A 467 -38.23 -0.47 -13.39
N PRO A 468 -38.14 -0.05 -14.67
CA PRO A 468 -38.69 -0.80 -15.81
C PRO A 468 -38.29 -2.29 -15.84
N GLU A 469 -39.23 -3.17 -16.15
CA GLU A 469 -38.94 -4.57 -16.46
C GLU A 469 -38.76 -4.79 -17.96
N VAL A 470 -37.65 -5.43 -18.32
CA VAL A 470 -37.33 -5.77 -19.72
C VAL A 470 -37.91 -7.14 -20.04
N THR A 471 -39.14 -7.16 -20.56
CA THR A 471 -39.88 -8.39 -20.93
C THR A 471 -39.74 -8.76 -22.42
N SER A 472 -39.01 -7.94 -23.20
CA SER A 472 -38.80 -8.08 -24.64
C SER A 472 -37.74 -9.14 -25.01
N THR A 473 -36.91 -9.57 -24.05
CA THR A 473 -35.89 -10.60 -24.22
C THR A 473 -35.63 -11.34 -22.90
N SER A 474 -34.86 -12.43 -22.97
CA SER A 474 -34.49 -13.27 -21.83
C SER A 474 -32.99 -13.53 -21.82
N PRO A 475 -32.37 -13.82 -20.65
CA PRO A 475 -31.01 -14.34 -20.62
C PRO A 475 -30.89 -15.65 -21.40
N GLN A 476 -29.70 -15.90 -21.93
CA GLN A 476 -29.37 -17.14 -22.63
C GLN A 476 -29.45 -18.35 -21.69
N THR A 477 -29.90 -19.49 -22.22
CA THR A 477 -30.09 -20.73 -21.44
C THR A 477 -28.79 -21.47 -21.11
N GLN A 478 -27.68 -21.13 -21.78
CA GLN A 478 -26.35 -21.64 -21.46
C GLN A 478 -25.77 -20.90 -20.25
N HIS A 479 -25.13 -21.63 -19.33
CA HIS A 479 -24.43 -21.03 -18.20
C HIS A 479 -23.19 -20.22 -18.66
N ALA A 480 -22.94 -19.06 -18.05
CA ALA A 480 -21.89 -18.12 -18.45
C ALA A 480 -20.51 -18.77 -18.64
N VAL A 481 -20.06 -19.59 -17.68
CA VAL A 481 -18.79 -20.35 -17.74
C VAL A 481 -18.66 -21.18 -19.02
N ASN A 482 -19.74 -21.85 -19.43
CA ASN A 482 -19.76 -22.68 -20.62
C ASN A 482 -19.80 -21.83 -21.90
N ALA A 483 -20.44 -20.66 -21.84
CA ALA A 483 -20.49 -19.70 -22.94
C ALA A 483 -19.12 -19.03 -23.17
N MET A 484 -18.45 -18.55 -22.11
CA MET A 484 -17.08 -18.04 -22.15
C MET A 484 -16.13 -19.05 -22.83
N TYR A 485 -16.19 -20.32 -22.41
CA TYR A 485 -15.37 -21.38 -23.01
C TYR A 485 -15.71 -21.62 -24.48
N SER A 486 -17.01 -21.69 -24.82
CA SER A 486 -17.47 -21.86 -26.21
C SER A 486 -16.98 -20.72 -27.11
N MET A 487 -16.99 -19.48 -26.61
CA MET A 487 -16.56 -18.29 -27.35
C MET A 487 -15.05 -18.25 -27.57
N VAL A 488 -14.21 -18.56 -26.58
CA VAL A 488 -12.74 -18.62 -26.80
C VAL A 488 -12.34 -19.79 -27.70
N CYS A 489 -13.12 -20.88 -27.73
CA CYS A 489 -12.94 -21.95 -28.71
C CYS A 489 -13.37 -21.54 -30.13
N MET A 490 -14.33 -20.62 -30.28
CA MET A 490 -14.76 -20.07 -31.58
C MET A 490 -13.85 -18.94 -32.09
N TYR A 491 -13.30 -18.14 -31.18
CA TYR A 491 -12.46 -16.96 -31.48
C TYR A 491 -11.14 -16.98 -30.68
N PRO A 492 -10.29 -18.01 -30.87
CA PRO A 492 -9.09 -18.21 -30.06
C PRO A 492 -8.09 -17.07 -30.22
N ASN A 493 -7.59 -16.57 -29.08
CA ASN A 493 -6.66 -15.44 -28.97
C ASN A 493 -7.21 -14.12 -29.55
N MET A 494 -8.53 -14.00 -29.68
CA MET A 494 -9.20 -12.77 -30.12
C MET A 494 -10.05 -12.10 -29.02
N ILE A 495 -10.37 -12.79 -27.92
CA ILE A 495 -11.26 -12.28 -26.86
C ILE A 495 -10.47 -11.70 -25.68
N ASP A 496 -10.73 -10.42 -25.39
CA ASP A 496 -10.39 -9.79 -24.11
C ASP A 496 -11.50 -10.04 -23.10
N PHE A 497 -11.11 -10.27 -21.84
CA PHE A 497 -12.04 -10.32 -20.71
C PHE A 497 -11.90 -9.04 -19.89
N ILE A 498 -13.02 -8.40 -19.60
CA ILE A 498 -13.14 -7.28 -18.67
C ILE A 498 -13.97 -7.78 -17.49
N LEU A 499 -13.29 -8.08 -16.39
CA LEU A 499 -13.85 -8.70 -15.19
C LEU A 499 -14.01 -7.59 -14.13
N VAL A 500 -15.25 -7.22 -13.84
CA VAL A 500 -15.62 -6.13 -12.92
C VAL A 500 -16.40 -6.59 -11.69
N GLY A 501 -16.99 -7.78 -11.74
CA GLY A 501 -17.48 -8.48 -10.54
C GLY A 501 -16.45 -9.43 -9.93
N PRO A 502 -16.81 -10.16 -8.85
CA PRO A 502 -15.99 -11.23 -8.27
C PRO A 502 -15.60 -12.28 -9.31
N LEU A 503 -14.33 -12.72 -9.30
CA LEU A 503 -13.71 -13.48 -10.41
C LEU A 503 -14.19 -14.94 -10.55
N THR A 504 -15.28 -15.32 -9.88
CA THR A 504 -15.82 -16.69 -9.78
C THR A 504 -16.11 -17.33 -11.14
N ASN A 505 -16.71 -16.61 -12.10
CA ASN A 505 -16.98 -17.15 -13.44
C ASN A 505 -15.66 -17.51 -14.16
N PHE A 506 -14.70 -16.59 -14.21
CA PHE A 506 -13.42 -16.79 -14.88
C PHE A 506 -12.55 -17.86 -14.19
N ALA A 507 -12.51 -17.87 -12.86
CA ALA A 507 -11.84 -18.93 -12.08
C ALA A 507 -12.50 -20.31 -12.26
N THR A 508 -13.83 -20.37 -12.43
CA THR A 508 -14.51 -21.62 -12.75
C THR A 508 -14.16 -22.12 -14.16
N CYS A 509 -13.97 -21.21 -15.15
CA CYS A 509 -13.43 -21.59 -16.47
C CYS A 509 -12.02 -22.18 -16.34
N ILE A 510 -11.15 -21.60 -15.50
CA ILE A 510 -9.82 -22.14 -15.20
C ILE A 510 -9.91 -23.52 -14.54
N ASN A 511 -10.81 -23.71 -13.57
CA ASN A 511 -10.96 -25.01 -12.89
C ASN A 511 -11.53 -26.10 -13.81
N MET A 512 -12.43 -25.77 -14.73
CA MET A 512 -13.07 -26.74 -15.63
C MET A 512 -12.23 -27.08 -16.87
N TYR A 513 -11.43 -26.13 -17.37
CA TYR A 513 -10.76 -26.24 -18.67
C TYR A 513 -9.26 -25.91 -18.65
N GLY A 514 -8.73 -25.38 -17.54
CA GLY A 514 -7.32 -25.13 -17.32
C GLY A 514 -6.63 -24.35 -18.44
N ASN A 515 -5.47 -24.86 -18.87
CA ASN A 515 -4.70 -24.25 -19.95
C ASN A 515 -5.42 -24.31 -21.31
N GLU A 516 -6.39 -25.19 -21.52
CA GLU A 516 -7.15 -25.22 -22.78
C GLU A 516 -8.06 -23.98 -22.93
N PHE A 517 -8.52 -23.40 -21.82
CA PHE A 517 -9.18 -22.10 -21.82
C PHE A 517 -8.16 -20.95 -21.90
N LEU A 518 -7.16 -20.94 -21.00
CA LEU A 518 -6.21 -19.83 -20.88
C LEU A 518 -5.37 -19.60 -22.15
N SER A 519 -5.03 -20.64 -22.92
CA SER A 519 -4.29 -20.53 -24.19
C SER A 519 -5.14 -20.04 -25.39
N LYS A 520 -6.40 -19.66 -25.14
CA LYS A 520 -7.32 -19.06 -26.12
C LYS A 520 -7.81 -17.65 -25.71
N VAL A 521 -7.40 -17.14 -24.55
CA VAL A 521 -7.69 -15.78 -24.07
C VAL A 521 -6.68 -14.79 -24.69
N ARG A 522 -7.09 -13.55 -25.00
CA ARG A 522 -6.20 -12.52 -25.58
C ARG A 522 -5.62 -11.58 -24.52
N ASN A 523 -6.48 -10.93 -23.73
CA ASN A 523 -6.09 -10.11 -22.58
C ASN A 523 -7.07 -10.33 -21.43
N ILE A 524 -6.62 -10.02 -20.21
CA ILE A 524 -7.43 -10.08 -18.99
C ILE A 524 -7.30 -8.73 -18.28
N TYR A 525 -8.43 -8.08 -18.07
CA TYR A 525 -8.57 -6.83 -17.32
C TYR A 525 -9.46 -7.09 -16.09
N VAL A 526 -9.02 -6.63 -14.92
CA VAL A 526 -9.67 -6.88 -13.62
C VAL A 526 -9.88 -5.58 -12.87
N MET A 527 -11.10 -5.31 -12.39
CA MET A 527 -11.31 -4.39 -11.26
C MET A 527 -11.24 -5.23 -9.99
N GLY A 528 -10.35 -4.83 -9.07
CA GLY A 528 -10.36 -5.36 -7.72
C GLY A 528 -8.97 -5.50 -7.12
N GLY A 529 -8.97 -5.93 -5.87
CA GLY A 529 -7.77 -6.03 -5.06
C GLY A 529 -7.21 -4.65 -4.71
N ASN A 530 -6.01 -4.65 -4.14
CA ASN A 530 -5.35 -3.46 -3.64
C ASN A 530 -3.83 -3.53 -3.82
N TYR A 531 -3.16 -2.39 -3.86
CA TYR A 531 -1.70 -2.29 -4.04
C TYR A 531 -0.96 -1.64 -2.87
N ARG A 532 -1.71 -1.21 -1.86
CA ARG A 532 -1.23 -0.65 -0.58
C ARG A 532 -1.87 -1.37 0.62
N GLY A 533 -2.51 -2.53 0.42
CA GLY A 533 -3.22 -3.22 1.50
C GLY A 533 -4.41 -2.43 2.05
N LYS A 534 -4.98 -1.47 1.31
CA LYS A 534 -6.13 -0.66 1.75
C LYS A 534 -7.43 -1.27 1.24
N GLY A 535 -8.23 -1.82 2.16
CA GLY A 535 -9.55 -2.37 1.85
C GLY A 535 -10.67 -1.33 1.74
N ASN A 536 -11.81 -1.76 1.20
CA ASN A 536 -13.10 -1.06 1.27
C ASN A 536 -14.17 -1.88 2.03
N LEU A 537 -14.00 -3.20 2.12
CA LEU A 537 -14.89 -4.11 2.84
C LEU A 537 -14.31 -4.56 4.19
N THR A 538 -13.05 -4.97 4.24
CA THR A 538 -12.28 -5.23 5.47
C THR A 538 -11.17 -4.17 5.63
N LYS A 539 -10.31 -4.29 6.67
CA LYS A 539 -9.14 -3.41 6.83
C LYS A 539 -8.23 -3.46 5.58
N CYS A 540 -7.98 -4.67 5.06
CA CYS A 540 -7.02 -4.91 3.98
C CYS A 540 -7.56 -5.59 2.72
N ALA A 541 -8.85 -5.94 2.65
CA ALA A 541 -9.44 -6.58 1.48
C ALA A 541 -10.39 -5.64 0.72
N GLU A 542 -10.26 -5.70 -0.60
CA GLU A 542 -11.18 -5.07 -1.55
C GLU A 542 -12.40 -6.00 -1.76
N PHE A 543 -13.56 -5.42 -2.06
CA PHE A 543 -14.85 -6.10 -2.22
C PHE A 543 -14.80 -7.30 -3.17
N ASN A 544 -14.51 -7.12 -4.46
CA ASN A 544 -14.51 -8.21 -5.45
C ASN A 544 -13.59 -9.36 -5.03
N PHE A 545 -12.41 -9.03 -4.51
CA PHE A 545 -11.44 -10.02 -4.04
C PHE A 545 -11.87 -10.69 -2.73
N MET A 546 -12.63 -10.04 -1.85
CA MET A 546 -13.11 -10.63 -0.60
C MET A 546 -14.41 -11.42 -0.74
N MET A 547 -15.19 -11.13 -1.79
CA MET A 547 -16.43 -11.85 -2.12
C MET A 547 -16.14 -13.28 -2.61
N ASP A 548 -15.04 -13.48 -3.34
CA ASP A 548 -14.48 -14.80 -3.68
C ASP A 548 -12.93 -14.77 -3.74
N PRO A 549 -12.23 -14.82 -2.58
CA PRO A 549 -10.77 -14.74 -2.53
C PRO A 549 -10.11 -16.01 -3.08
N GLU A 550 -10.78 -17.15 -3.01
CA GLU A 550 -10.34 -18.38 -3.67
C GLU A 550 -10.36 -18.25 -5.19
N ALA A 551 -11.39 -17.66 -5.80
CA ALA A 551 -11.38 -17.34 -7.23
C ALA A 551 -10.26 -16.37 -7.59
N ALA A 552 -10.08 -15.30 -6.81
CA ALA A 552 -9.01 -14.34 -7.06
C ALA A 552 -7.61 -14.99 -6.95
N HIS A 553 -7.38 -15.84 -5.96
CA HIS A 553 -6.15 -16.65 -5.84
C HIS A 553 -5.95 -17.56 -7.06
N ILE A 554 -6.98 -18.30 -7.48
CA ILE A 554 -6.93 -19.22 -8.64
C ILE A 554 -6.57 -18.47 -9.93
N VAL A 555 -7.13 -17.27 -10.17
CA VAL A 555 -6.78 -16.48 -11.37
C VAL A 555 -5.30 -16.07 -11.35
N PHE A 556 -4.82 -15.49 -10.25
CA PHE A 556 -3.46 -14.95 -10.19
C PHE A 556 -2.37 -16.03 -10.18
N GLU A 557 -2.63 -17.19 -9.57
CA GLU A 557 -1.69 -18.33 -9.58
C GLU A 557 -1.75 -19.16 -10.88
N SER A 558 -2.87 -19.16 -11.62
CA SER A 558 -3.00 -19.98 -12.85
C SER A 558 -2.62 -19.23 -14.13
N VAL A 559 -2.80 -17.91 -14.18
CA VAL A 559 -2.49 -17.08 -15.35
C VAL A 559 -0.97 -16.82 -15.41
N LYS A 560 -0.23 -17.74 -16.05
CA LYS A 560 1.24 -17.72 -16.11
C LYS A 560 1.82 -17.15 -17.41
N GLU A 561 1.12 -17.30 -18.54
CA GLU A 561 1.60 -16.85 -19.86
C GLU A 561 0.95 -15.55 -20.36
N HIS A 562 -0.03 -15.02 -19.61
CA HIS A 562 -0.58 -13.68 -19.82
C HIS A 562 -0.24 -12.78 -18.63
N VAL A 563 -0.28 -11.46 -18.85
CA VAL A 563 -0.15 -10.47 -17.76
C VAL A 563 -1.52 -9.85 -17.52
N ILE A 564 -2.10 -10.12 -16.35
CA ILE A 564 -3.38 -9.54 -15.91
C ILE A 564 -3.19 -8.02 -15.78
N THR A 565 -4.06 -7.21 -16.37
CA THR A 565 -4.06 -5.76 -16.14
C THR A 565 -5.09 -5.43 -15.07
N VAL A 566 -4.66 -4.89 -13.94
CA VAL A 566 -5.49 -4.75 -12.73
C VAL A 566 -5.70 -3.28 -12.40
N LEU A 567 -6.95 -2.88 -12.19
CA LEU A 567 -7.31 -1.64 -11.51
C LEU A 567 -7.65 -1.94 -10.04
N PRO A 568 -6.68 -1.80 -9.11
CA PRO A 568 -6.95 -1.89 -7.68
C PRO A 568 -7.77 -0.70 -7.18
N TRP A 569 -8.53 -0.93 -6.11
CA TRP A 569 -9.43 0.07 -5.51
C TRP A 569 -8.74 1.40 -5.17
N GLU A 570 -7.48 1.40 -4.68
CA GLU A 570 -6.83 2.66 -4.31
C GLU A 570 -6.64 3.61 -5.49
N SER A 571 -6.53 3.11 -6.73
CA SER A 571 -6.38 3.94 -7.94
C SER A 571 -7.67 4.71 -8.30
N CYS A 572 -8.79 4.39 -7.67
CA CYS A 572 -10.05 5.11 -7.81
C CYS A 572 -10.26 6.17 -6.69
N VAL A 573 -9.68 5.96 -5.51
CA VAL A 573 -9.96 6.77 -4.30
C VAL A 573 -8.77 7.58 -3.76
N ASP A 574 -7.53 7.18 -4.02
CA ASP A 574 -6.33 7.94 -3.66
C ASP A 574 -6.01 8.96 -4.75
N GLY A 575 -5.53 10.13 -4.35
CA GLY A 575 -5.21 11.22 -5.29
C GLY A 575 -6.46 11.94 -5.82
N GLU A 576 -6.35 12.48 -7.04
CA GLU A 576 -7.29 13.50 -7.53
C GLU A 576 -8.54 12.92 -8.21
N MET A 577 -8.57 11.62 -8.56
CA MET A 577 -9.60 10.96 -9.37
C MET A 577 -11.05 11.15 -8.95
N ASN A 578 -11.29 11.51 -7.69
CA ASN A 578 -12.57 11.89 -7.13
C ASN A 578 -13.28 12.98 -7.97
N LEU A 579 -14.43 12.67 -8.57
CA LEU A 579 -15.33 13.65 -9.18
C LEU A 579 -16.31 14.18 -8.12
N GLU A 580 -16.82 15.39 -8.34
CA GLU A 580 -17.76 16.05 -7.42
C GLU A 580 -19.19 15.57 -7.68
N MET A 581 -19.93 15.23 -6.63
CA MET A 581 -21.33 14.82 -6.76
C MET A 581 -22.20 15.96 -7.31
N ASP A 582 -21.92 17.20 -6.92
CA ASP A 582 -22.62 18.37 -7.45
C ASP A 582 -22.48 18.50 -8.97
N TRP A 583 -21.30 18.19 -9.53
CA TRP A 583 -21.10 18.16 -10.98
C TRP A 583 -21.82 16.96 -11.63
N ARG A 584 -21.81 15.78 -11.00
CA ARG A 584 -22.53 14.60 -11.48
C ARG A 584 -24.04 14.85 -11.55
N ILE A 585 -24.63 15.44 -10.51
CA ILE A 585 -26.06 15.75 -10.44
C ILE A 585 -26.40 16.91 -11.38
N ASN A 586 -25.72 18.05 -11.21
CA ASN A 586 -26.16 19.30 -11.82
C ASN A 586 -25.69 19.47 -13.27
N GLU A 587 -24.59 18.85 -13.72
CA GLU A 587 -24.14 19.00 -15.11
C GLU A 587 -24.36 17.72 -15.93
N LEU A 588 -23.80 16.58 -15.48
CA LEU A 588 -23.98 15.31 -16.20
C LEU A 588 -25.43 14.79 -16.12
N GLY A 589 -26.09 14.97 -14.97
CA GLY A 589 -27.47 14.52 -14.74
C GLY A 589 -28.56 15.27 -15.52
N LYS A 590 -28.23 16.40 -16.16
CA LYS A 590 -29.14 17.15 -17.05
C LYS A 590 -29.34 16.48 -18.43
N VAL A 591 -28.55 15.47 -18.80
CA VAL A 591 -28.61 14.90 -20.15
C VAL A 591 -29.89 14.06 -20.33
N GLU A 592 -30.74 14.45 -21.27
CA GLU A 592 -32.06 13.82 -21.51
C GLU A 592 -31.96 12.54 -22.36
N THR A 593 -31.48 11.45 -21.75
CA THR A 593 -31.47 10.10 -22.37
C THR A 593 -32.09 9.05 -21.44
N LYS A 594 -32.65 7.97 -21.99
CA LYS A 594 -33.11 6.79 -21.24
C LYS A 594 -32.05 6.30 -20.24
N ALA A 595 -30.80 6.16 -20.69
CA ALA A 595 -29.67 5.72 -19.88
C ALA A 595 -29.39 6.67 -18.71
N MET A 596 -29.34 8.00 -18.97
CA MET A 596 -29.14 8.96 -17.88
C MET A 596 -30.32 9.00 -16.91
N GLN A 597 -31.56 8.82 -17.38
CA GLN A 597 -32.74 8.72 -16.53
C GLN A 597 -32.65 7.49 -15.61
N LEU A 598 -32.23 6.33 -16.14
CA LEU A 598 -31.97 5.11 -15.36
C LEU A 598 -30.87 5.34 -14.31
N MET A 599 -29.71 5.87 -14.72
CA MET A 599 -28.57 6.09 -13.83
C MET A 599 -28.85 7.16 -12.76
N ASN A 600 -29.52 8.27 -13.12
CA ASN A 600 -29.99 9.26 -12.14
C ASN A 600 -30.94 8.62 -11.12
N THR A 601 -31.89 7.79 -11.56
CA THR A 601 -32.88 7.16 -10.69
C THR A 601 -32.22 6.23 -9.67
N ALA A 602 -31.34 5.33 -10.10
CA ALA A 602 -30.59 4.44 -9.22
C ALA A 602 -29.64 5.21 -8.27
N GLU A 603 -28.86 6.16 -8.80
CA GLU A 603 -27.90 6.94 -8.00
C GLU A 603 -28.57 7.88 -6.99
N TYR A 604 -29.75 8.44 -7.30
CA TYR A 604 -30.47 9.29 -6.36
C TYR A 604 -31.02 8.49 -5.18
N ALA A 605 -31.46 7.24 -5.39
CA ALA A 605 -31.86 6.35 -4.30
C ALA A 605 -30.67 5.92 -3.43
N VAL A 606 -29.51 5.63 -4.02
CA VAL A 606 -28.35 5.12 -3.26
C VAL A 606 -27.51 6.23 -2.62
N TYR A 607 -27.17 7.30 -3.36
CA TYR A 607 -26.13 8.26 -2.96
C TYR A 607 -26.67 9.47 -2.18
N LEU A 608 -27.87 9.96 -2.47
CA LEU A 608 -28.43 11.12 -1.76
C LEU A 608 -28.69 10.83 -0.26
N PRO A 609 -29.29 9.69 0.14
CA PRO A 609 -29.46 9.36 1.56
C PRO A 609 -28.14 9.13 2.30
N LYS A 610 -27.05 8.86 1.56
CA LYS A 610 -25.69 8.67 2.10
C LYS A 610 -24.89 9.98 2.16
N GLY A 611 -25.41 11.11 1.68
CA GLY A 611 -24.76 12.42 1.73
C GLY A 611 -23.41 12.49 1.00
N LEU A 612 -23.23 11.70 -0.07
CA LEU A 612 -21.93 11.55 -0.72
C LEU A 612 -21.56 12.78 -1.56
N ILE A 613 -20.63 13.59 -1.06
CA ILE A 613 -20.05 14.75 -1.80
C ILE A 613 -19.15 14.36 -2.99
N LYS A 614 -18.80 13.08 -3.11
CA LYS A 614 -17.90 12.53 -4.14
C LYS A 614 -18.61 11.46 -4.95
N TRP A 615 -18.45 11.52 -6.26
CA TRP A 615 -18.88 10.51 -7.21
C TRP A 615 -17.67 9.75 -7.76
N ILE A 616 -17.70 8.43 -7.64
CA ILE A 616 -16.63 7.51 -8.04
C ILE A 616 -17.32 6.24 -8.52
N VAL A 617 -17.05 5.82 -9.76
CA VAL A 617 -17.62 4.60 -10.36
C VAL A 617 -16.47 3.78 -10.93
N CYS A 618 -16.05 2.75 -10.20
CA CYS A 618 -14.71 2.16 -10.33
C CYS A 618 -14.54 1.35 -11.63
N ASP A 619 -15.59 0.63 -12.04
CA ASP A 619 -15.56 -0.25 -13.19
C ASP A 619 -15.56 0.54 -14.50
N ALA A 620 -16.19 1.72 -14.49
CA ALA A 620 -16.05 2.71 -15.54
C ALA A 620 -14.62 3.28 -15.63
N ILE A 621 -13.86 3.34 -14.53
CA ILE A 621 -12.42 3.69 -14.57
C ILE A 621 -11.61 2.54 -15.19
N LEU A 622 -11.97 1.27 -14.97
CA LEU A 622 -11.33 0.13 -15.66
C LEU A 622 -11.65 0.14 -17.16
N VAL A 623 -12.92 0.34 -17.54
CA VAL A 623 -13.31 0.42 -18.95
C VAL A 623 -12.65 1.62 -19.64
N ALA A 624 -12.45 2.74 -18.94
CA ALA A 624 -11.64 3.85 -19.44
C ALA A 624 -10.16 3.47 -19.62
N ALA A 625 -9.58 2.71 -18.69
CA ALA A 625 -8.21 2.19 -18.80
C ALA A 625 -8.04 1.15 -19.92
N TYR A 626 -9.09 0.40 -20.25
CA TYR A 626 -9.14 -0.49 -21.41
C TYR A 626 -9.26 0.30 -22.71
N CYS A 627 -10.34 1.07 -22.87
CA CYS A 627 -10.70 1.80 -24.09
C CYS A 627 -9.69 2.91 -24.45
N PHE A 628 -9.13 3.58 -23.45
CA PHE A 628 -8.30 4.78 -23.63
C PHE A 628 -6.94 4.65 -22.95
N GLN A 629 -6.34 3.45 -22.95
CA GLN A 629 -5.14 3.10 -22.18
C GLN A 629 -4.02 4.16 -22.16
N LYS A 630 -3.75 4.82 -23.30
CA LYS A 630 -2.70 5.85 -23.45
C LYS A 630 -3.06 7.23 -22.88
N LEU A 631 -4.35 7.51 -22.68
CA LEU A 631 -4.89 8.79 -22.21
C LEU A 631 -5.40 8.71 -20.78
N ALA A 632 -5.96 7.57 -20.38
CA ALA A 632 -6.56 7.37 -19.07
C ALA A 632 -5.54 6.94 -18.00
N ILE A 633 -4.57 6.07 -18.33
CA ILE A 633 -3.58 5.58 -17.35
C ILE A 633 -2.43 6.57 -17.20
N ALA A 634 -2.31 7.21 -16.04
CA ALA A 634 -1.17 8.06 -15.71
C ALA A 634 0.04 7.24 -15.24
N LYS A 635 -0.19 6.12 -14.55
CA LYS A 635 0.87 5.28 -13.97
C LYS A 635 0.42 3.84 -13.85
N GLN A 636 1.28 2.94 -14.30
CA GLN A 636 1.16 1.50 -14.09
C GLN A 636 2.54 0.88 -13.89
N ARG A 637 2.60 -0.27 -13.20
CA ARG A 637 3.83 -1.04 -12.98
C ARG A 637 3.54 -2.54 -13.05
N LEU A 638 4.51 -3.29 -13.56
CA LEU A 638 4.51 -4.74 -13.44
C LEU A 638 4.94 -5.16 -12.02
N TYR A 639 4.31 -6.21 -11.52
CA TYR A 639 4.60 -6.91 -10.27
C TYR A 639 4.26 -8.40 -10.43
N HIS A 640 4.80 -9.24 -9.55
CA HIS A 640 4.15 -10.50 -9.23
C HIS A 640 3.13 -10.23 -8.13
N ALA A 641 1.90 -10.72 -8.30
CA ALA A 641 0.77 -10.54 -7.41
C ALA A 641 0.11 -11.90 -7.12
N THR A 642 -0.38 -12.05 -5.89
CA THR A 642 -1.14 -13.22 -5.42
C THR A 642 -2.21 -12.75 -4.43
N VAL A 643 -2.96 -13.65 -3.80
CA VAL A 643 -4.04 -13.32 -2.84
C VAL A 643 -3.84 -14.06 -1.53
N GLU A 644 -3.95 -13.34 -0.41
CA GLU A 644 -3.91 -13.90 0.93
C GLU A 644 -5.23 -14.59 1.29
N LEU A 645 -5.15 -15.83 1.77
CA LEU A 645 -6.32 -16.66 2.11
C LEU A 645 -6.46 -16.92 3.62
N ASN A 646 -5.37 -16.86 4.39
CA ASN A 646 -5.30 -17.36 5.76
C ASN A 646 -5.15 -16.24 6.81
N GLY A 647 -4.98 -14.99 6.38
CA GLY A 647 -4.81 -13.83 7.26
C GLY A 647 -6.05 -13.49 8.09
N THR A 648 -5.85 -13.23 9.39
CA THR A 648 -6.92 -12.86 10.34
C THR A 648 -7.48 -11.46 10.07
N HIS A 649 -6.65 -10.55 9.56
CA HIS A 649 -7.06 -9.20 9.14
C HIS A 649 -6.85 -8.96 7.64
N THR A 650 -6.10 -9.84 6.98
CA THR A 650 -5.61 -9.67 5.59
C THR A 650 -6.13 -10.70 4.58
N ARG A 651 -6.97 -11.68 4.96
CA ARG A 651 -7.68 -12.54 3.97
C ARG A 651 -8.43 -11.67 2.95
N GLY A 652 -8.25 -11.96 1.66
CA GLY A 652 -8.76 -11.17 0.53
C GLY A 652 -7.88 -9.99 0.10
N GLN A 653 -6.72 -9.76 0.75
CA GLN A 653 -5.73 -8.78 0.31
C GLN A 653 -5.00 -9.29 -0.95
N MET A 654 -4.82 -8.42 -1.95
CA MET A 654 -3.88 -8.70 -3.05
C MET A 654 -2.45 -8.38 -2.57
N VAL A 655 -1.58 -9.38 -2.63
CA VAL A 655 -0.21 -9.30 -2.11
C VAL A 655 0.78 -9.18 -3.26
N LEU A 656 1.52 -8.07 -3.30
CA LEU A 656 2.55 -7.81 -4.31
C LEU A 656 3.93 -8.24 -3.82
N ASP A 657 4.69 -8.92 -4.67
CA ASP A 657 6.11 -9.21 -4.42
C ASP A 657 6.97 -7.96 -4.66
N HIS A 658 7.11 -7.17 -3.60
CA HIS A 658 8.00 -6.02 -3.58
C HIS A 658 9.50 -6.41 -3.61
N LEU A 659 9.84 -7.65 -3.25
CA LEU A 659 11.22 -8.17 -3.22
C LEU A 659 11.70 -8.68 -4.59
N ARG A 660 10.79 -8.79 -5.58
CA ARG A 660 11.09 -9.22 -6.96
C ARG A 660 11.69 -10.63 -7.06
N LYS A 661 11.27 -11.53 -6.17
CA LYS A 661 11.70 -12.94 -6.13
C LYS A 661 10.95 -13.83 -7.14
N ASN A 662 9.79 -13.38 -7.65
CA ASN A 662 8.89 -14.16 -8.52
C ASN A 662 8.66 -13.50 -9.91
N ARG A 663 8.29 -14.30 -10.92
CA ARG A 663 7.92 -13.81 -12.28
C ARG A 663 6.69 -12.92 -12.20
N GLU A 664 6.78 -11.74 -12.82
CA GLU A 664 5.68 -10.78 -12.91
C GLU A 664 4.48 -11.38 -13.68
N ASN A 665 3.28 -11.32 -13.09
CA ASN A 665 2.01 -11.80 -13.66
C ASN A 665 0.95 -10.68 -13.73
N ALA A 666 1.17 -9.53 -13.07
CA ALA A 666 0.20 -8.45 -12.95
C ALA A 666 0.77 -7.09 -13.34
N LYS A 667 0.04 -6.37 -14.20
CA LYS A 667 0.24 -4.96 -14.57
C LYS A 667 -0.73 -4.12 -13.76
N VAL A 668 -0.26 -3.68 -12.59
CA VAL A 668 -1.04 -2.91 -11.63
C VAL A 668 -1.12 -1.45 -12.10
N ILE A 669 -2.33 -0.97 -12.37
CA ILE A 669 -2.63 0.45 -12.56
C ILE A 669 -2.55 1.13 -11.20
N MET A 670 -1.76 2.19 -11.08
CA MET A 670 -1.48 2.87 -9.81
C MET A 670 -2.04 4.29 -9.74
N ASP A 671 -2.33 4.89 -10.90
CA ASP A 671 -2.72 6.30 -11.03
C ASP A 671 -3.40 6.53 -12.40
N MET A 672 -4.37 7.44 -12.43
CA MET A 672 -5.25 7.69 -13.58
C MET A 672 -5.40 9.21 -13.82
N HIS A 673 -5.48 9.62 -15.09
CA HIS A 673 -5.57 11.03 -15.47
C HIS A 673 -7.01 11.56 -15.27
N LYS A 674 -7.28 12.15 -14.10
CA LYS A 674 -8.59 12.71 -13.71
C LYS A 674 -9.32 13.46 -14.83
N GLU A 675 -8.71 14.49 -15.42
CA GLU A 675 -9.40 15.32 -16.41
C GLU A 675 -9.66 14.60 -17.74
N ASN A 676 -8.77 13.68 -18.13
CA ASN A 676 -9.02 12.82 -19.29
C ASN A 676 -10.15 11.83 -19.00
N TYR A 677 -10.22 11.27 -17.78
CA TYR A 677 -11.33 10.43 -17.33
C TYR A 677 -12.65 11.22 -17.24
N LYS A 678 -12.63 12.45 -16.73
CA LYS A 678 -13.80 13.35 -16.68
C LYS A 678 -14.34 13.63 -18.08
N GLN A 679 -13.48 13.86 -19.08
CA GLN A 679 -13.89 13.96 -20.48
C GLN A 679 -14.56 12.65 -20.97
N ILE A 680 -13.93 11.50 -20.73
CA ILE A 680 -14.41 10.18 -21.18
C ILE A 680 -15.79 9.85 -20.56
N ILE A 681 -15.99 10.06 -19.26
CA ILE A 681 -17.27 9.76 -18.61
C ILE A 681 -18.36 10.78 -18.99
N SER A 682 -17.99 12.04 -19.25
CA SER A 682 -18.91 13.05 -19.83
C SER A 682 -19.41 12.65 -21.22
N TRP A 683 -18.51 12.14 -22.07
CA TRP A 683 -18.88 11.58 -23.37
C TRP A 683 -19.74 10.31 -23.25
N THR A 684 -19.45 9.45 -22.26
CA THR A 684 -20.23 8.23 -21.98
C THR A 684 -21.68 8.59 -21.63
N GLY A 685 -21.88 9.53 -20.70
CA GLY A 685 -23.21 10.01 -20.31
C GLY A 685 -23.88 10.96 -21.31
N GLY A 686 -23.27 11.25 -22.46
CA GLY A 686 -23.86 12.09 -23.51
C GLY A 686 -23.79 13.60 -23.29
N LEU A 687 -23.05 14.09 -22.28
CA LEU A 687 -22.75 15.51 -22.09
C LEU A 687 -21.78 16.04 -23.17
N ILE A 688 -21.05 15.13 -23.83
CA ILE A 688 -20.18 15.40 -24.97
C ILE A 688 -20.55 14.43 -26.10
N ASP A 689 -20.73 14.95 -27.32
CA ASP A 689 -21.11 14.13 -28.47
C ASP A 689 -19.92 13.36 -29.09
N ASP A 690 -20.22 12.45 -30.01
CA ASP A 690 -19.20 11.61 -30.65
C ASP A 690 -18.30 12.37 -31.63
N VAL A 691 -18.70 13.55 -32.09
CA VAL A 691 -17.94 14.41 -33.02
C VAL A 691 -16.91 15.24 -32.25
N ASP A 692 -17.27 15.79 -31.09
CA ASP A 692 -16.34 16.48 -30.20
C ASP A 692 -15.43 15.51 -29.46
N MET A 693 -15.87 14.29 -29.16
CA MET A 693 -14.98 13.22 -28.69
C MET A 693 -14.00 12.76 -29.78
N GLU A 694 -14.43 12.62 -31.05
CA GLU A 694 -13.56 12.34 -32.19
C GLU A 694 -12.49 13.43 -32.38
N LYS A 695 -12.87 14.73 -32.31
CA LYS A 695 -11.91 15.85 -32.29
C LYS A 695 -10.94 15.79 -31.11
N TRP A 696 -11.44 15.52 -29.90
CA TRP A 696 -10.62 15.51 -28.68
C TRP A 696 -9.59 14.39 -28.70
N LEU A 697 -9.95 13.19 -29.17
CA LEU A 697 -9.02 12.08 -29.36
C LEU A 697 -7.92 12.45 -30.36
N LEU A 698 -8.30 12.95 -31.54
CA LEU A 698 -7.35 13.37 -32.58
C LEU A 698 -6.42 14.51 -32.13
N ALA A 699 -6.85 15.36 -31.19
CA ALA A 699 -6.05 16.44 -30.62
C ALA A 699 -5.15 16.02 -29.43
N LYS A 700 -5.25 14.76 -28.97
CA LYS A 700 -4.51 14.22 -27.82
C LYS A 700 -3.50 13.12 -28.19
N MET A 701 -3.38 12.78 -29.48
CA MET A 701 -2.68 11.62 -30.02
C MET A 701 -1.43 11.97 -30.84
#